data_AF-A0A9D7LCA4-F1
#
_entry.id   AF-A0A9D7LCA4-F1
#
_cell.length_a   1.000
_cell.length_b   1.000
_cell.length_c   1.000
_cell.angle_alpha   90.00
_cell.angle_beta   90.00
_cell.angle_gamma   90.00
#
_symmetry.space_group_name_H-M   'P 1'
#
loop_
_entity.id
_entity.type
_entity.pdbx_description
1 polymer ?
#
loop_
_entity_poly.entity_id
_entity_poly.type
_entity_poly.pdbx_seq_one_letter_code
_entity_poly.pdbx_strand_id
1 'polypeptide(L)'
;MVFGESGNSYVQLWSDPGHYSVAVRGLTFAGNTRPYYLDGDYDGNMTMTIGVGGITYSPAQPVRSVIEADIEFTGDQTWNITSGTLMIEGDIYDGDSDYVFTKTGAGTLVFGDYDNEFDYSTINLNNGRLALSPINYSGYRPLGDANLVIGPDTGGNNPIIVARDNNYSGWVEIDHDITLNGALTTENHRELYLVSTSTVILNTDSTIRSRGMPLFIEGSIVDGPSETPAPRKLTVDSSNIVVLSGDNAYTGGTHVINGVLIFGSALSIPSNYHESGSVGHLSSGSNGYVGFADSAYTGSAQTYFINDFDKANTHGTIGFDSDPEASINTFTDNLDLSSAPTGTAFATDARLGSATEAILSGTITPQGTAYRFGGGGGWLQVDSLLTDQTMPTTAARSLVLDSPAAYPLTLKLTNTGNNYTGGTSVTNSGLIFGGSGLGGTFPGGTRNISINAGGYVGFDYWGDLSEANLVINSLMKINTASVGMVGFDSVWSISADIDLSSFSNALYLGTSTWFSEGPGLTVRGTITPAGGPSAPYRFAAYKGGAFEVESTLSGANGVHIGDPGSPGTFGDYWNQEYSTVALSGNNSALTGNVTLFGGQLMVGQSNGTVGTDATTALGTGTLVVAGMTLPATWLDEYDNTLRPLLGATDTGMIIPNNITLNSDLGIAEFNDFILTGKVSGPGEIYLESGDYGEPTWLTLNNDTNDFSGGIYLSGDSGLEVNANHATGTGPLGFGSSSSAEVYFNASAPVIGGLVSREEYDYATLYTTLSDAVLTIDQSFDSTFRGEFRSGVAYPDPQSLRIVKTGTGTLRLEAGGMFFYDGTIEASLPDTPEVSLQVNQGTVIIGSNFYMGETAATTVWVHGGALALDNGYLYNPVVVDNGGRIEGTGVFSNSVSIGNGSTLSPGRAGGSEIGKLHINHLELNSGGIYEWQIQNPDTYLEGGSDLIGVFGIGTLVLNATVESPFSIKIMSLNAGGLAGPMSGFDPSQSYSWTLMFYDQLSGGFDPAKFTIDTSGFANSLAFDERGDGTFSLSLFSAGEFENYLMLNFTPVPEPSTYALMALGLGMIGWMAWRRRN
;
A
#
# COMPACT_ATOMS: atom_id res chain seq x y z
N MET A 1 15.93 16.28 -25.89
CA MET A 1 14.48 16.22 -26.13
C MET A 1 13.79 16.75 -24.89
N VAL A 2 12.71 17.53 -25.03
CA VAL A 2 11.97 18.10 -23.88
C VAL A 2 10.51 17.67 -23.98
N PHE A 3 10.01 17.05 -22.92
CA PHE A 3 8.62 16.67 -22.73
C PHE A 3 8.01 17.61 -21.68
N GLY A 4 6.96 18.35 -22.07
CA GLY A 4 6.12 19.15 -21.19
C GLY A 4 4.72 18.57 -21.11
N GLU A 5 3.80 19.19 -20.34
CA GLU A 5 2.42 18.70 -20.22
C GLU A 5 1.79 18.44 -21.61
N SER A 6 1.56 17.16 -21.91
CA SER A 6 0.87 16.67 -23.09
C SER A 6 -0.30 15.80 -22.65
N GLY A 7 -1.40 15.82 -23.40
CA GLY A 7 -2.57 14.97 -23.12
C GLY A 7 -2.28 13.46 -23.24
N ASN A 8 -1.21 13.07 -23.91
CA ASN A 8 -0.80 11.67 -24.08
C ASN A 8 0.23 11.25 -23.02
N SER A 9 -0.10 10.20 -22.29
CA SER A 9 0.76 9.49 -21.33
C SER A 9 1.66 8.44 -22.00
N TYR A 10 1.40 8.07 -23.25
CA TYR A 10 2.18 7.10 -24.02
C TYR A 10 2.85 7.77 -25.22
N VAL A 11 4.17 7.62 -25.34
CA VAL A 11 4.98 8.19 -26.42
C VAL A 11 5.81 7.08 -27.05
N GLN A 12 5.40 6.63 -28.23
CA GLN A 12 6.16 5.64 -29.00
C GLN A 12 7.22 6.34 -29.86
N LEU A 13 8.47 5.91 -29.79
CA LEU A 13 9.54 6.43 -30.65
C LEU A 13 9.72 5.50 -31.86
N TRP A 14 9.14 5.86 -33.00
CA TRP A 14 9.33 5.11 -34.23
C TRP A 14 10.68 5.43 -34.89
N SER A 15 11.41 4.40 -35.28
CA SER A 15 12.55 4.49 -36.19
C SER A 15 12.28 3.76 -37.52
N ASP A 16 13.00 4.15 -38.59
CA ASP A 16 12.81 3.53 -39.90
C ASP A 16 13.18 2.02 -39.85
N PRO A 17 12.44 1.14 -40.55
CA PRO A 17 12.75 -0.29 -40.58
C PRO A 17 14.18 -0.51 -41.09
N GLY A 18 15.08 -0.85 -40.17
CA GLY A 18 16.52 -1.01 -40.43
C GLY A 18 17.46 -0.17 -39.55
N HIS A 19 16.95 0.73 -38.69
CA HIS A 19 17.75 1.50 -37.74
C HIS A 19 17.09 1.54 -36.36
N TYR A 20 17.46 0.67 -35.42
CA TYR A 20 16.87 0.60 -34.08
C TYR A 20 17.55 1.54 -33.07
N SER A 21 17.77 2.81 -33.42
CA SER A 21 18.39 3.75 -32.47
C SER A 21 17.88 5.18 -32.52
N VAL A 22 17.79 5.82 -31.36
CA VAL A 22 17.53 7.25 -31.20
C VAL A 22 18.66 7.87 -30.38
N ALA A 23 19.36 8.83 -30.98
CA ALA A 23 20.41 9.58 -30.30
C ALA A 23 19.91 10.95 -29.84
N VAL A 24 20.01 11.22 -28.54
CA VAL A 24 19.64 12.50 -27.93
C VAL A 24 20.80 13.06 -27.12
N ARG A 25 20.99 14.39 -27.14
CA ARG A 25 21.98 15.02 -26.25
C ARG A 25 21.62 14.87 -24.76
N GLY A 26 20.33 14.79 -24.45
CA GLY A 26 19.77 14.66 -23.10
C GLY A 26 18.24 14.70 -23.14
N LEU A 27 17.61 14.25 -22.07
CA LEU A 27 16.16 14.22 -21.90
C LEU A 27 15.72 15.15 -20.77
N THR A 28 14.58 15.81 -20.93
CA THR A 28 13.99 16.63 -19.88
C THR A 28 12.49 16.40 -19.83
N PHE A 29 11.99 15.97 -18.67
CA PHE A 29 10.58 15.87 -18.34
C PHE A 29 10.29 16.94 -17.30
N ALA A 30 9.43 17.90 -17.62
CA ALA A 30 9.18 19.03 -16.74
C ALA A 30 7.70 19.41 -16.67
N GLY A 31 7.20 19.60 -15.45
CA GLY A 31 5.86 20.11 -15.19
C GLY A 31 4.73 19.11 -15.39
N ASN A 32 5.03 17.84 -15.66
CA ASN A 32 4.01 16.83 -15.88
C ASN A 32 3.26 16.46 -14.60
N THR A 33 1.94 16.30 -14.73
CA THR A 33 1.01 15.85 -13.69
C THR A 33 0.56 14.41 -13.89
N ARG A 34 0.99 13.77 -14.98
CA ARG A 34 0.66 12.38 -15.38
C ARG A 34 1.94 11.57 -15.68
N PRO A 35 1.87 10.22 -15.64
CA PRO A 35 2.92 9.33 -16.12
C PRO A 35 3.34 9.60 -17.56
N TYR A 36 4.58 9.21 -17.88
CA TYR A 36 5.01 9.00 -19.27
C TYR A 36 5.41 7.55 -19.41
N TYR A 37 5.04 6.95 -20.52
CA TYR A 37 5.52 5.65 -20.96
C TYR A 37 6.20 5.85 -22.31
N LEU A 38 7.52 5.76 -22.32
CA LEU A 38 8.34 5.86 -23.52
C LEU A 38 8.69 4.45 -23.97
N ASP A 39 8.03 4.00 -25.04
CA ASP A 39 8.16 2.63 -25.55
C ASP A 39 9.09 2.60 -26.77
N GLY A 40 10.09 1.72 -26.70
CA GLY A 40 11.08 1.41 -27.71
C GLY A 40 10.75 0.20 -28.58
N ASP A 41 9.62 0.23 -29.28
CA ASP A 41 9.15 -0.76 -30.25
C ASP A 41 8.80 -2.15 -29.67
N TYR A 42 7.81 -2.80 -30.28
CA TYR A 42 7.10 -4.00 -29.79
C TYR A 42 7.99 -5.24 -29.57
N ASP A 43 9.21 -5.23 -30.09
CA ASP A 43 10.18 -6.33 -30.01
C ASP A 43 11.33 -6.05 -29.01
N GLY A 44 11.32 -4.93 -28.28
CA GLY A 44 12.31 -4.62 -27.23
C GLY A 44 13.74 -4.38 -27.70
N ASN A 45 13.96 -4.07 -28.99
CA ASN A 45 15.30 -3.98 -29.60
C ASN A 45 15.78 -2.54 -29.85
N MET A 46 15.12 -1.53 -29.29
CA MET A 46 15.49 -0.14 -29.51
C MET A 46 16.57 0.32 -28.53
N THR A 47 17.69 0.85 -29.05
CA THR A 47 18.72 1.51 -28.26
C THR A 47 18.57 3.03 -28.29
N MET A 48 18.50 3.66 -27.13
CA MET A 48 18.53 5.11 -26.95
C MET A 48 19.93 5.58 -26.54
N THR A 49 20.64 6.24 -27.45
CA THR A 49 21.94 6.83 -27.14
C THR A 49 21.76 8.19 -26.45
N ILE A 50 22.21 8.33 -25.20
CA ILE A 50 22.15 9.59 -24.43
C ILE A 50 23.53 10.25 -24.33
N GLY A 51 23.58 11.52 -24.74
CA GLY A 51 24.75 12.39 -24.65
C GLY A 51 25.00 12.94 -23.24
N VAL A 52 26.06 13.74 -23.11
CA VAL A 52 26.49 14.40 -21.85
C VAL A 52 25.45 15.34 -21.19
N GLY A 53 24.27 15.52 -21.79
CA GLY A 53 23.17 16.30 -21.23
C GLY A 53 22.36 15.55 -20.18
N GLY A 54 22.44 14.21 -20.12
CA GLY A 54 21.77 13.41 -19.09
C GLY A 54 20.25 13.44 -19.13
N ILE A 55 19.63 13.07 -18.00
CA ILE A 55 18.18 13.12 -17.80
C ILE A 55 17.84 14.12 -16.70
N THR A 56 16.87 14.99 -16.95
CA THR A 56 16.23 15.80 -15.89
C THR A 56 14.77 15.40 -15.79
N TYR A 57 14.36 14.88 -14.63
CA TYR A 57 12.98 14.49 -14.35
C TYR A 57 12.42 15.35 -13.21
N SER A 58 11.46 16.20 -13.53
CA SER A 58 10.88 17.18 -12.61
C SER A 58 9.37 17.33 -12.83
N PRO A 59 8.60 16.30 -12.46
CA PRO A 59 7.16 16.37 -12.55
C PRO A 59 6.59 17.36 -11.51
N ALA A 60 5.44 17.95 -11.83
CA ALA A 60 4.73 18.87 -10.95
C ALA A 60 4.08 18.14 -9.76
N GLN A 61 3.86 16.83 -9.88
CA GLN A 61 3.35 15.94 -8.85
C GLN A 61 4.20 14.66 -8.78
N PRO A 62 4.23 13.91 -7.67
CA PRO A 62 4.92 12.63 -7.59
C PRO A 62 4.19 11.59 -8.45
N VAL A 63 4.61 11.45 -9.71
CA VAL A 63 4.09 10.44 -10.64
C VAL A 63 5.19 9.44 -11.01
N ARG A 64 4.79 8.25 -11.47
CA ARG A 64 5.68 7.23 -12.01
C ARG A 64 5.73 7.36 -13.53
N SER A 65 6.93 7.41 -14.11
CA SER A 65 7.16 7.34 -15.56
C SER A 65 8.09 6.18 -15.89
N VAL A 66 7.93 5.58 -17.06
CA VAL A 66 8.70 4.43 -17.55
C VAL A 66 9.37 4.79 -18.88
N ILE A 67 10.62 4.36 -19.04
CA ILE A 67 11.34 4.31 -20.31
C ILE A 67 11.63 2.84 -20.58
N GLU A 68 10.95 2.27 -21.56
CA GLU A 68 11.15 0.90 -22.04
C GLU A 68 12.05 0.94 -23.27
N ALA A 69 13.37 0.94 -23.07
CA ALA A 69 14.40 0.93 -24.11
C ALA A 69 15.78 0.66 -23.49
N ASP A 70 16.67 0.04 -24.27
CA ASP A 70 18.08 0.01 -23.91
C ASP A 70 18.67 1.42 -23.99
N ILE A 71 19.62 1.76 -23.12
CA ILE A 71 20.25 3.08 -23.06
C ILE A 71 21.75 2.95 -23.24
N GLU A 72 22.28 3.59 -24.28
CA GLU A 72 23.72 3.68 -24.54
C GLU A 72 24.27 5.05 -24.12
N PHE A 73 25.37 5.09 -23.37
CA PHE A 73 26.03 6.34 -23.00
C PHE A 73 27.12 6.74 -24.01
N THR A 74 27.24 8.04 -24.27
CA THR A 74 28.34 8.61 -25.09
C THR A 74 29.29 9.50 -24.29
N GLY A 75 29.19 9.46 -22.97
CA GLY A 75 29.95 10.25 -22.01
C GLY A 75 29.32 10.19 -20.63
N ASP A 76 30.01 10.76 -19.62
CA ASP A 76 29.51 10.84 -18.25
C ASP A 76 28.08 11.39 -18.18
N GLN A 77 27.27 10.75 -17.35
CA GLN A 77 25.85 11.03 -17.23
C GLN A 77 25.55 11.66 -15.88
N THR A 78 24.66 12.66 -15.88
CA THR A 78 24.03 13.16 -14.67
C THR A 78 22.52 13.10 -14.82
N TRP A 79 21.87 12.31 -13.98
CA TRP A 79 20.42 12.17 -13.97
C TRP A 79 19.88 12.86 -12.72
N ASN A 80 19.14 13.95 -12.92
CA ASN A 80 18.54 14.75 -11.87
C ASN A 80 17.04 14.45 -11.76
N ILE A 81 16.69 13.56 -10.84
CA ILE A 81 15.31 13.16 -10.57
C ILE A 81 14.84 13.90 -9.32
N THR A 82 14.05 14.96 -9.49
CA THR A 82 13.74 15.91 -8.40
C THR A 82 12.55 15.49 -7.54
N SER A 83 11.60 14.75 -8.12
CA SER A 83 10.37 14.23 -7.50
C SER A 83 9.85 13.05 -8.31
N GLY A 84 8.86 12.32 -7.78
CA GLY A 84 8.27 11.15 -8.46
C GLY A 84 9.23 9.99 -8.65
N THR A 85 8.87 9.09 -9.57
CA THR A 85 9.60 7.86 -9.88
C THR A 85 9.86 7.81 -11.38
N LEU A 86 11.13 7.68 -11.77
CA LEU A 86 11.51 7.34 -13.14
C LEU A 86 12.02 5.90 -13.16
N MET A 87 11.41 5.05 -13.97
CA MET A 87 11.78 3.66 -14.16
C MET A 87 12.38 3.46 -15.54
N ILE A 88 13.46 2.68 -15.61
CA ILE A 88 14.08 2.24 -16.85
C ILE A 88 13.85 0.74 -16.97
N GLU A 89 13.23 0.32 -18.06
CA GLU A 89 13.03 -1.08 -18.46
C GLU A 89 13.86 -1.29 -19.73
N GLY A 90 15.00 -1.96 -19.62
CA GLY A 90 16.00 -2.08 -20.69
C GLY A 90 17.42 -1.98 -20.14
N ASP A 91 18.37 -2.45 -20.94
CA ASP A 91 19.80 -2.48 -20.59
C ASP A 91 20.36 -1.05 -20.51
N ILE A 92 21.42 -0.84 -19.73
CA ILE A 92 22.15 0.44 -19.76
C ILE A 92 23.64 0.16 -19.92
N TYR A 93 24.22 0.51 -21.05
CA TYR A 93 25.62 0.22 -21.35
C TYR A 93 26.41 1.43 -21.84
N ASP A 94 27.73 1.42 -21.63
CA ASP A 94 28.64 2.50 -22.01
C ASP A 94 29.50 2.19 -23.25
N GLY A 95 29.37 0.99 -23.81
CA GLY A 95 30.09 0.56 -25.02
C GLY A 95 31.60 0.38 -24.82
N ASP A 96 32.00 -0.32 -23.76
CA ASP A 96 33.39 -0.56 -23.32
C ASP A 96 34.15 0.70 -22.84
N SER A 97 33.45 1.74 -22.38
CA SER A 97 34.06 3.05 -22.09
C SER A 97 33.79 3.49 -20.65
N ASP A 98 34.78 3.50 -19.75
CA ASP A 98 34.67 3.85 -18.31
C ASP A 98 33.95 5.18 -17.96
N TYR A 99 32.64 5.30 -18.20
CA TYR A 99 31.85 6.50 -17.92
C TYR A 99 31.28 6.45 -16.51
N VAL A 100 31.07 7.64 -15.96
CA VAL A 100 30.48 7.80 -14.63
C VAL A 100 29.00 8.13 -14.75
N PHE A 101 28.17 7.35 -14.07
CA PHE A 101 26.74 7.62 -13.91
C PHE A 101 26.47 8.33 -12.59
N THR A 102 25.93 9.55 -12.61
CA THR A 102 25.64 10.32 -11.39
C THR A 102 24.14 10.56 -11.21
N LYS A 103 23.57 10.06 -10.11
CA LYS A 103 22.18 10.32 -9.71
C LYS A 103 22.11 11.46 -8.69
N THR A 104 21.26 12.45 -8.98
CA THR A 104 20.96 13.62 -8.12
C THR A 104 19.45 13.86 -7.99
N GLY A 105 19.06 14.80 -7.12
CA GLY A 105 17.65 15.11 -6.84
C GLY A 105 16.98 14.10 -5.88
N ALA A 106 15.85 14.49 -5.27
CA ALA A 106 15.20 13.74 -4.19
C ALA A 106 14.27 12.61 -4.66
N GLY A 107 13.94 12.55 -5.95
CA GLY A 107 13.06 11.51 -6.52
C GLY A 107 13.73 10.15 -6.66
N THR A 108 12.92 9.17 -7.04
CA THR A 108 13.30 7.76 -7.16
C THR A 108 13.70 7.42 -8.59
N LEU A 109 14.86 6.79 -8.75
CA LEU A 109 15.25 6.08 -9.96
C LEU A 109 15.06 4.58 -9.73
N VAL A 110 14.36 3.90 -10.63
CA VAL A 110 14.13 2.45 -10.59
C VAL A 110 14.82 1.83 -11.79
N PHE A 111 15.61 0.79 -11.54
CA PHE A 111 16.08 -0.12 -12.58
C PHE A 111 15.11 -1.30 -12.63
N GLY A 112 14.56 -1.57 -13.82
CA GLY A 112 13.34 -2.35 -14.03
C GLY A 112 13.45 -3.85 -13.76
N ASP A 113 12.34 -4.56 -13.94
CA ASP A 113 12.09 -5.94 -13.47
C ASP A 113 12.56 -7.05 -14.42
N TYR A 114 13.01 -6.69 -15.62
CA TYR A 114 13.58 -7.63 -16.58
C TYR A 114 15.10 -7.65 -16.48
N ASP A 115 15.68 -8.77 -16.88
CA ASP A 115 17.11 -9.12 -16.99
C ASP A 115 17.96 -7.99 -17.65
N ASN A 116 18.12 -6.85 -16.99
CA ASN A 116 18.83 -5.68 -17.52
C ASN A 116 20.33 -5.80 -17.23
N GLU A 117 21.14 -5.88 -18.26
CA GLU A 117 22.60 -5.84 -18.17
C GLU A 117 23.04 -4.37 -18.07
N PHE A 118 23.76 -4.05 -17.00
CA PHE A 118 24.35 -2.73 -16.80
C PHE A 118 25.85 -2.83 -17.08
N ASP A 119 26.39 -2.01 -17.98
CA ASP A 119 27.82 -2.00 -18.28
C ASP A 119 28.34 -0.57 -18.16
N TYR A 120 28.79 -0.22 -16.96
CA TYR A 120 29.49 1.03 -16.70
C TYR A 120 30.46 0.94 -15.53
N SER A 121 31.45 1.82 -15.50
CA SER A 121 32.54 1.73 -14.52
C SER A 121 32.21 2.22 -13.10
N THR A 122 31.32 3.21 -12.95
CA THR A 122 31.02 3.83 -11.63
C THR A 122 29.65 4.49 -11.57
N ILE A 123 28.92 4.26 -10.47
CA ILE A 123 27.70 4.98 -10.08
C ILE A 123 27.98 5.89 -8.89
N ASN A 124 27.71 7.20 -9.03
CA ASN A 124 27.67 8.15 -7.94
C ASN A 124 26.23 8.42 -7.52
N LEU A 125 25.84 7.94 -6.35
CA LEU A 125 24.53 8.19 -5.76
C LEU A 125 24.64 9.34 -4.75
N ASN A 126 24.33 10.56 -5.21
CA ASN A 126 24.52 11.78 -4.41
C ASN A 126 23.27 12.19 -3.62
N ASN A 127 22.06 11.86 -4.10
CA ASN A 127 20.79 12.18 -3.45
C ASN A 127 19.62 11.34 -4.00
N GLY A 128 18.54 11.25 -3.23
CA GLY A 128 17.30 10.58 -3.61
C GLY A 128 17.34 9.07 -3.38
N ARG A 129 16.46 8.35 -4.08
CA ARG A 129 16.29 6.90 -3.98
C ARG A 129 16.78 6.21 -5.24
N LEU A 130 17.51 5.11 -5.09
CA LEU A 130 17.82 4.15 -6.16
C LEU A 130 17.16 2.83 -5.78
N ALA A 131 16.17 2.41 -6.55
CA ALA A 131 15.42 1.20 -6.30
C ALA A 131 15.84 0.09 -7.27
N LEU A 132 16.13 -1.07 -6.70
CA LEU A 132 16.63 -2.26 -7.39
C LEU A 132 15.63 -3.39 -7.19
N SER A 133 15.41 -4.18 -8.23
CA SER A 133 14.49 -5.31 -8.20
C SER A 133 15.23 -6.64 -7.95
N PRO A 134 14.58 -7.63 -7.30
CA PRO A 134 15.10 -8.97 -7.08
C PRO A 134 15.48 -9.68 -8.38
N ILE A 135 16.45 -10.57 -8.27
CA ILE A 135 17.03 -11.29 -9.41
C ILE A 135 16.28 -12.61 -9.62
N ASN A 136 15.78 -12.84 -10.84
CA ASN A 136 15.05 -14.08 -11.19
C ASN A 136 15.94 -15.28 -11.52
N TYR A 137 17.21 -15.06 -11.86
CA TYR A 137 18.15 -16.11 -12.27
C TYR A 137 19.54 -15.90 -11.65
N SER A 138 20.15 -16.97 -11.14
CA SER A 138 21.53 -16.96 -10.64
C SER A 138 22.48 -16.40 -11.69
N GLY A 139 23.08 -15.23 -11.43
CA GLY A 139 24.10 -14.60 -12.27
C GLY A 139 23.77 -13.19 -12.77
N TYR A 140 22.55 -12.68 -12.56
CA TYR A 140 22.21 -11.29 -12.92
C TYR A 140 22.70 -10.30 -11.87
N ARG A 141 23.30 -9.19 -12.33
CA ARG A 141 23.85 -8.14 -11.47
C ARG A 141 23.10 -6.84 -11.75
N PRO A 142 22.22 -6.37 -10.84
CA PRO A 142 21.36 -5.21 -11.09
C PRO A 142 22.12 -3.88 -11.25
N LEU A 143 23.42 -3.84 -10.99
CA LEU A 143 24.30 -2.69 -11.21
C LEU A 143 25.50 -2.99 -12.12
N GLY A 144 25.54 -4.16 -12.78
CA GLY A 144 26.58 -4.42 -13.77
C GLY A 144 27.91 -4.88 -13.19
N ASP A 145 29.01 -4.25 -13.63
CA ASP A 145 30.38 -4.34 -13.08
C ASP A 145 30.83 -3.03 -12.36
N ALA A 146 29.88 -2.15 -12.03
CA ALA A 146 30.15 -0.77 -11.62
C ALA A 146 30.49 -0.58 -10.14
N ASN A 147 31.52 0.22 -9.83
CA ASN A 147 31.75 0.69 -8.45
C ASN A 147 30.64 1.64 -8.00
N LEU A 148 30.12 1.48 -6.79
CA LEU A 148 29.05 2.32 -6.25
C LEU A 148 29.59 3.30 -5.20
N VAL A 149 29.47 4.60 -5.44
CA VAL A 149 29.85 5.66 -4.51
C VAL A 149 28.60 6.27 -3.89
N ILE A 150 28.51 6.25 -2.56
CA ILE A 150 27.32 6.66 -1.80
C ILE A 150 27.68 7.84 -0.89
N GLY A 151 26.91 8.91 -1.01
CA GLY A 151 26.94 10.07 -0.11
C GLY A 151 27.22 11.36 -0.87
N PRO A 152 26.72 12.50 -0.38
CA PRO A 152 26.87 13.75 -1.10
C PRO A 152 28.32 14.24 -1.03
N ASP A 153 28.90 14.61 -2.17
CA ASP A 153 30.17 15.34 -2.21
C ASP A 153 30.11 16.64 -1.38
N THR A 154 28.91 17.24 -1.20
CA THR A 154 28.69 18.50 -0.43
C THR A 154 27.25 18.69 0.09
N GLY A 155 26.90 18.14 1.27
CA GLY A 155 25.80 18.66 2.11
C GLY A 155 24.33 18.41 1.69
N GLY A 156 24.04 17.38 0.90
CA GLY A 156 22.67 16.91 0.59
C GLY A 156 22.10 15.93 1.64
N ASN A 157 20.84 15.52 1.46
CA ASN A 157 20.26 14.38 2.20
C ASN A 157 21.02 13.10 1.83
N ASN A 158 21.12 12.15 2.76
CA ASN A 158 21.75 10.86 2.47
C ASN A 158 20.92 10.10 1.43
N PRO A 159 21.54 9.58 0.37
CA PRO A 159 20.85 8.73 -0.59
C PRO A 159 20.35 7.44 0.06
N ILE A 160 19.32 6.84 -0.55
CA ILE A 160 18.69 5.60 -0.09
C ILE A 160 18.75 4.55 -1.22
N ILE A 161 19.22 3.35 -0.90
CA ILE A 161 19.06 2.17 -1.75
C ILE A 161 17.78 1.45 -1.33
N VAL A 162 16.93 1.11 -2.28
CA VAL A 162 15.68 0.39 -2.04
C VAL A 162 15.77 -0.99 -2.68
N ALA A 163 15.75 -2.05 -1.89
CA ALA A 163 15.59 -3.41 -2.40
C ALA A 163 14.09 -3.71 -2.49
N ARG A 164 13.53 -3.67 -3.70
CA ARG A 164 12.08 -3.76 -3.93
C ARG A 164 11.58 -5.19 -3.71
N ASP A 165 10.28 -5.31 -3.45
CA ASP A 165 9.55 -6.53 -3.68
C ASP A 165 8.98 -6.50 -5.11
N ASN A 166 9.41 -7.43 -5.95
CA ASN A 166 8.66 -7.84 -7.13
C ASN A 166 8.16 -9.26 -6.83
N ASN A 167 7.04 -9.70 -7.39
CA ASN A 167 6.34 -10.96 -7.02
C ASN A 167 7.13 -12.28 -7.19
N TYR A 168 8.46 -12.22 -7.23
CA TYR A 168 9.39 -13.32 -7.34
C TYR A 168 10.06 -13.62 -5.98
N SER A 169 10.29 -14.91 -5.73
CA SER A 169 11.05 -15.36 -4.57
C SER A 169 12.54 -15.09 -4.81
N GLY A 170 13.12 -14.09 -4.14
CA GLY A 170 14.54 -13.79 -4.27
C GLY A 170 15.03 -12.70 -3.32
N TRP A 171 16.33 -12.44 -3.42
CA TRP A 171 17.03 -11.34 -2.76
C TRP A 171 17.54 -10.33 -3.79
N VAL A 172 17.92 -9.14 -3.32
CA VAL A 172 18.64 -8.15 -4.12
C VAL A 172 20.13 -8.25 -3.81
N GLU A 173 20.96 -8.34 -4.83
CA GLU A 173 22.41 -8.49 -4.69
C GLU A 173 23.16 -7.33 -5.33
N ILE A 174 24.18 -6.81 -4.64
CA ILE A 174 25.16 -5.86 -5.18
C ILE A 174 26.54 -6.50 -4.99
N ASP A 175 27.20 -6.83 -6.11
CA ASP A 175 28.49 -7.53 -6.13
C ASP A 175 29.64 -6.61 -6.62
N HIS A 176 29.79 -5.43 -6.01
CA HIS A 176 30.77 -4.41 -6.40
C HIS A 176 31.38 -3.66 -5.22
N ASP A 177 32.54 -3.04 -5.43
CA ASP A 177 33.12 -2.14 -4.44
C ASP A 177 32.16 -0.96 -4.18
N ILE A 178 31.91 -0.71 -2.90
CA ILE A 178 31.02 0.36 -2.43
C ILE A 178 31.85 1.37 -1.64
N THR A 179 31.96 2.60 -2.14
CA THR A 179 32.64 3.69 -1.44
C THR A 179 31.64 4.53 -0.65
N LEU A 180 31.82 4.60 0.67
CA LEU A 180 30.95 5.37 1.58
C LEU A 180 31.59 6.71 1.98
N ASN A 181 30.93 7.80 1.59
CA ASN A 181 31.29 9.18 1.96
C ASN A 181 30.44 9.73 3.12
N GLY A 182 29.80 8.85 3.90
CA GLY A 182 28.93 9.24 5.00
C GLY A 182 28.01 8.09 5.43
N ALA A 183 26.72 8.17 5.09
CA ALA A 183 25.78 7.13 5.49
C ALA A 183 25.40 6.20 4.32
N LEU A 184 25.39 4.90 4.58
CA LEU A 184 24.66 3.92 3.79
C LEU A 184 23.24 3.86 4.37
N THR A 185 22.24 4.33 3.61
CA THR A 185 20.84 4.20 4.00
C THR A 185 20.17 3.19 3.08
N THR A 186 19.53 2.17 3.64
CA THR A 186 18.79 1.18 2.86
C THR A 186 17.37 1.01 3.35
N GLU A 187 16.50 0.63 2.42
CA GLU A 187 15.13 0.23 2.65
C GLU A 187 14.89 -1.08 1.93
N ASN A 188 14.68 -2.12 2.71
CA ASN A 188 14.76 -3.49 2.23
C ASN A 188 13.37 -4.12 2.30
N HIS A 189 12.69 -4.29 1.17
CA HIS A 189 11.47 -5.09 1.10
C HIS A 189 11.78 -6.56 0.85
N ARG A 190 12.96 -6.82 0.30
CA ARG A 190 13.64 -8.12 0.26
C ARG A 190 14.99 -8.01 0.96
N GLU A 191 15.56 -9.15 1.29
CA GLU A 191 16.94 -9.20 1.77
C GLU A 191 17.88 -8.52 0.77
N LEU A 192 18.77 -7.67 1.26
CA LEU A 192 19.78 -6.99 0.44
C LEU A 192 21.16 -7.53 0.80
N TYR A 193 21.86 -8.09 -0.18
CA TYR A 193 23.20 -8.64 -0.04
C TYR A 193 24.24 -7.75 -0.73
N LEU A 194 25.29 -7.40 0.00
CA LEU A 194 26.53 -6.81 -0.51
C LEU A 194 27.61 -7.90 -0.46
N VAL A 195 27.78 -8.65 -1.55
CA VAL A 195 28.41 -9.99 -1.52
C VAL A 195 29.94 -9.98 -1.57
N SER A 196 30.55 -11.15 -1.38
CA SER A 196 31.98 -11.35 -1.07
C SER A 196 33.02 -10.80 -2.07
N THR A 197 32.70 -10.52 -3.33
CA THR A 197 33.67 -9.87 -4.24
C THR A 197 33.70 -8.35 -4.07
N SER A 198 32.70 -7.79 -3.38
CA SER A 198 32.60 -6.38 -3.02
C SER A 198 33.56 -6.01 -1.88
N THR A 199 34.18 -4.85 -1.97
CA THR A 199 34.81 -4.17 -0.83
C THR A 199 34.00 -2.91 -0.47
N VAL A 200 33.57 -2.79 0.79
CA VAL A 200 33.00 -1.55 1.30
C VAL A 200 34.13 -0.66 1.84
N ILE A 201 34.35 0.46 1.18
CA ILE A 201 35.43 1.41 1.46
C ILE A 201 34.90 2.59 2.28
N LEU A 202 35.41 2.78 3.49
CA LEU A 202 35.03 3.89 4.37
C LEU A 202 35.92 5.12 4.12
N ASN A 203 35.47 6.10 3.33
CA ASN A 203 36.23 7.35 3.12
C ASN A 203 36.18 8.31 4.32
N THR A 204 35.15 8.18 5.15
CA THR A 204 34.94 8.93 6.40
C THR A 204 34.39 7.99 7.46
N ASP A 205 34.18 8.49 8.69
CA ASP A 205 33.32 7.81 9.64
C ASP A 205 31.93 7.63 9.03
N SER A 206 31.46 6.39 9.00
CA SER A 206 30.26 6.03 8.26
C SER A 206 29.17 5.51 9.17
N THR A 207 27.91 5.72 8.77
CA THR A 207 26.74 5.20 9.47
C THR A 207 25.91 4.31 8.56
N ILE A 208 25.60 3.08 8.98
CA ILE A 208 24.60 2.24 8.33
C ILE A 208 23.25 2.51 8.97
N ARG A 209 22.25 2.81 8.14
CA ARG A 209 20.84 2.96 8.52
C ARG A 209 20.00 2.08 7.62
N SER A 210 19.58 0.92 8.11
CA SER A 210 18.74 -0.01 7.38
C SER A 210 17.37 -0.16 8.04
N ARG A 211 16.33 -0.31 7.22
CA ARG A 211 14.95 -0.62 7.63
C ARG A 211 14.35 -1.71 6.72
N GLY A 212 13.34 -2.44 7.21
CA GLY A 212 12.69 -3.55 6.48
C GLY A 212 13.33 -4.91 6.76
N MET A 213 13.57 -5.73 5.74
CA MET A 213 14.24 -7.04 5.77
C MET A 213 15.77 -6.94 5.91
N PRO A 214 16.48 -7.94 6.45
CA PRO A 214 17.91 -7.84 6.79
C PRO A 214 18.84 -7.31 5.68
N LEU A 215 19.90 -6.60 6.07
CA LEU A 215 21.02 -6.21 5.21
C LEU A 215 22.22 -7.11 5.49
N PHE A 216 22.68 -7.85 4.49
CA PHE A 216 23.87 -8.68 4.56
C PHE A 216 25.06 -7.98 3.87
N ILE A 217 26.20 -7.93 4.55
CA ILE A 217 27.47 -7.41 4.00
C ILE A 217 28.50 -8.53 4.14
N GLU A 218 28.65 -9.29 3.07
CA GLU A 218 29.58 -10.41 2.96
C GLU A 218 30.95 -9.99 2.39
N GLY A 219 31.01 -8.84 1.73
CA GLY A 219 32.23 -8.19 1.31
C GLY A 219 33.09 -7.66 2.48
N SER A 220 34.38 -7.46 2.24
CA SER A 220 35.29 -6.85 3.22
C SER A 220 34.99 -5.36 3.41
N ILE A 221 35.00 -4.87 4.66
CA ILE A 221 34.95 -3.45 4.98
C ILE A 221 36.36 -2.93 5.31
N VAL A 222 36.82 -1.90 4.61
CA VAL A 222 38.19 -1.34 4.77
C VAL A 222 38.20 0.18 4.92
N ASP A 223 39.26 0.74 5.51
CA ASP A 223 39.48 2.18 5.50
C ASP A 223 39.84 2.65 4.08
N GLY A 224 39.23 3.75 3.63
CA GLY A 224 39.54 4.35 2.33
C GLY A 224 40.95 4.93 2.25
N PRO A 225 41.52 5.01 1.03
CA PRO A 225 42.85 5.58 0.81
C PRO A 225 42.83 7.09 1.13
N SER A 226 43.25 7.45 2.35
CA SER A 226 43.33 8.83 2.81
C SER A 226 44.77 9.34 2.79
N GLU A 227 44.99 10.59 2.36
CA GLU A 227 46.29 11.27 2.46
C GLU A 227 46.79 11.41 3.92
N THR A 228 45.86 11.32 4.89
CA THR A 228 46.14 11.20 6.32
C THR A 228 45.45 9.96 6.87
N PRO A 229 46.17 8.89 7.25
CA PRO A 229 45.60 7.63 7.75
C PRO A 229 44.99 7.84 9.15
N ALA A 230 43.80 8.42 9.19
CA ALA A 230 42.97 8.54 10.38
C ALA A 230 42.05 7.33 10.47
N PRO A 231 41.90 6.71 11.65
CA PRO A 231 40.98 5.59 11.82
C PRO A 231 39.55 5.95 11.44
N ARG A 232 38.85 5.06 10.72
CA ARG A 232 37.45 5.26 10.33
C ARG A 232 36.52 4.40 11.16
N LYS A 233 35.56 5.05 11.80
CA LYS A 233 34.56 4.40 12.65
C LYS A 233 33.36 3.95 11.83
N LEU A 234 32.87 2.75 12.09
CA LEU A 234 31.58 2.28 11.62
C LEU A 234 30.52 2.47 12.72
N THR A 235 29.42 3.13 12.39
CA THR A 235 28.26 3.28 13.28
C THR A 235 27.05 2.56 12.68
N VAL A 236 26.30 1.82 13.49
CA VAL A 236 25.00 1.25 13.09
C VAL A 236 23.90 1.96 13.88
N ASP A 237 22.94 2.50 13.14
CA ASP A 237 21.76 3.21 13.64
C ASP A 237 20.55 2.80 12.79
N SER A 238 20.22 1.52 12.91
CA SER A 238 19.23 0.84 12.06
C SER A 238 17.98 0.49 12.87
N SER A 239 16.85 0.37 12.19
CA SER A 239 15.62 -0.22 12.75
C SER A 239 15.52 -1.74 12.48
N ASN A 240 16.54 -2.31 11.85
CA ASN A 240 16.57 -3.68 11.35
C ASN A 240 17.94 -4.35 11.62
N ILE A 241 18.07 -5.63 11.26
CA ILE A 241 19.27 -6.47 11.38
C ILE A 241 20.25 -6.17 10.24
N VAL A 242 21.51 -5.92 10.61
CA VAL A 242 22.66 -5.86 9.72
C VAL A 242 23.58 -7.03 10.05
N VAL A 243 23.96 -7.82 9.06
CA VAL A 243 24.86 -8.97 9.21
C VAL A 243 26.16 -8.67 8.47
N LEU A 244 27.30 -8.78 9.14
CA LEU A 244 28.63 -8.69 8.53
C LEU A 244 29.27 -10.07 8.52
N SER A 245 29.73 -10.56 7.38
CA SER A 245 30.40 -11.87 7.29
C SER A 245 31.76 -11.84 6.59
N GLY A 246 32.09 -10.75 5.88
CA GLY A 246 33.37 -10.55 5.19
C GLY A 246 34.58 -10.31 6.09
N ASP A 247 35.80 -10.34 5.53
CA ASP A 247 37.05 -10.08 6.27
C ASP A 247 37.26 -8.57 6.43
N ASN A 248 36.92 -8.03 7.58
CA ASN A 248 36.88 -6.58 7.80
C ASN A 248 38.23 -6.06 8.31
N ALA A 249 38.72 -4.93 7.82
CA ALA A 249 40.02 -4.36 8.18
C ALA A 249 39.99 -2.85 8.55
N TYR A 250 38.81 -2.24 8.69
CA TYR A 250 38.68 -0.85 9.15
C TYR A 250 39.18 -0.66 10.59
N THR A 251 39.71 0.53 10.91
CA THR A 251 40.50 0.71 12.15
C THR A 251 39.82 1.51 13.27
N GLY A 252 38.75 2.27 13.00
CA GLY A 252 38.12 3.14 14.01
C GLY A 252 37.12 2.46 14.94
N GLY A 253 36.93 1.14 14.81
CA GLY A 253 35.98 0.36 15.61
C GLY A 253 34.52 0.49 15.17
N THR A 254 33.65 -0.20 15.88
CA THR A 254 32.23 -0.40 15.56
C THR A 254 31.36 0.04 16.74
N HIS A 255 30.37 0.89 16.47
CA HIS A 255 29.43 1.36 17.49
C HIS A 255 27.99 1.18 17.03
N VAL A 256 27.21 0.42 17.79
CA VAL A 256 25.78 0.25 17.51
C VAL A 256 25.00 1.15 18.46
N ILE A 257 24.32 2.17 17.92
CA ILE A 257 23.49 3.11 18.70
C ILE A 257 22.10 2.49 18.93
N ASN A 258 21.49 2.04 17.84
CA ASN A 258 20.18 1.40 17.79
C ASN A 258 20.22 0.25 16.76
N GLY A 259 19.35 -0.74 16.94
CA GLY A 259 19.20 -1.87 16.02
C GLY A 259 20.13 -3.04 16.34
N VAL A 260 20.22 -3.97 15.40
CA VAL A 260 20.91 -5.25 15.54
C VAL A 260 22.05 -5.32 14.53
N LEU A 261 23.28 -5.54 15.02
CA LEU A 261 24.43 -5.91 14.22
C LEU A 261 24.87 -7.32 14.60
N ILE A 262 25.03 -8.23 13.64
CA ILE A 262 25.55 -9.58 13.85
C ILE A 262 26.85 -9.74 13.06
N PHE A 263 27.92 -10.15 13.73
CA PHE A 263 29.14 -10.65 13.10
C PHE A 263 28.98 -12.14 12.81
N GLY A 264 28.76 -12.48 11.54
CA GLY A 264 28.55 -13.86 11.06
C GLY A 264 29.80 -14.73 11.14
N SER A 265 30.99 -14.13 11.16
CA SER A 265 32.28 -14.83 11.28
C SER A 265 33.24 -14.07 12.20
N ALA A 266 34.24 -14.74 12.77
CA ALA A 266 35.30 -14.05 13.51
C ALA A 266 36.04 -13.02 12.64
N LEU A 267 36.24 -13.30 11.35
CA LEU A 267 36.92 -12.38 10.42
C LEU A 267 36.11 -11.10 10.15
N SER A 268 34.80 -11.13 10.39
CA SER A 268 33.96 -9.93 10.30
C SER A 268 34.14 -8.95 11.45
N ILE A 269 34.77 -9.37 12.55
CA ILE A 269 35.27 -8.43 13.55
C ILE A 269 36.57 -7.81 13.00
N PRO A 270 36.74 -6.48 13.02
CA PRO A 270 37.85 -5.82 12.30
C PRO A 270 39.25 -6.32 12.68
N SER A 271 40.02 -6.71 11.67
CA SER A 271 41.15 -7.66 11.77
C SER A 271 42.44 -7.13 12.38
N ASN A 272 42.61 -5.82 12.51
CA ASN A 272 43.72 -5.22 13.25
C ASN A 272 43.69 -5.55 14.76
N TYR A 273 42.67 -6.28 15.22
CA TYR A 273 42.37 -6.52 16.63
C TYR A 273 42.27 -8.01 17.02
N HIS A 274 42.51 -8.95 16.09
CA HIS A 274 42.52 -10.41 16.35
C HIS A 274 43.70 -10.92 17.18
N GLU A 275 44.74 -10.10 17.42
CA GLU A 275 45.87 -10.47 18.26
C GLU A 275 45.59 -10.15 19.73
N SER A 276 45.85 -11.11 20.62
CA SER A 276 45.58 -11.03 22.07
C SER A 276 46.09 -9.72 22.69
N GLY A 277 45.20 -8.77 22.99
CA GLY A 277 45.55 -7.51 23.70
C GLY A 277 44.88 -6.25 23.19
N SER A 278 44.24 -6.27 22.02
CA SER A 278 43.40 -5.17 21.53
C SER A 278 42.07 -5.15 22.28
N VAL A 279 41.66 -3.98 22.78
CA VAL A 279 40.45 -3.81 23.61
C VAL A 279 39.78 -2.48 23.27
N GLY A 280 38.45 -2.44 23.25
CA GLY A 280 37.71 -1.17 23.14
C GLY A 280 37.21 -0.81 21.74
N HIS A 281 37.04 -1.78 20.84
CA HIS A 281 36.65 -1.55 19.45
C HIS A 281 35.16 -1.73 19.20
N LEU A 282 34.48 -2.53 20.02
CA LEU A 282 33.04 -2.74 19.91
C LEU A 282 32.31 -1.97 21.01
N SER A 283 31.18 -1.36 20.71
CA SER A 283 30.32 -0.79 21.75
C SER A 283 28.87 -0.79 21.33
N SER A 284 28.00 -0.96 22.31
CA SER A 284 26.56 -1.02 22.13
C SER A 284 25.88 0.02 23.03
N GLY A 285 25.14 0.96 22.44
CA GLY A 285 24.28 1.90 23.15
C GLY A 285 23.09 1.18 23.78
N SER A 286 22.31 1.86 24.64
CA SER A 286 21.23 1.20 25.43
C SER A 286 20.16 0.47 24.59
N ASN A 287 19.98 0.84 23.33
CA ASN A 287 19.07 0.18 22.38
C ASN A 287 19.80 -0.64 21.31
N GLY A 288 21.13 -0.64 21.33
CA GLY A 288 21.95 -1.39 20.39
C GLY A 288 22.09 -2.85 20.78
N TYR A 289 22.42 -3.65 19.78
CA TYR A 289 22.78 -5.05 19.89
C TYR A 289 23.99 -5.34 19.00
N VAL A 290 25.03 -5.93 19.58
CA VAL A 290 26.21 -6.42 18.85
C VAL A 290 26.30 -7.91 19.10
N GLY A 291 26.10 -8.71 18.06
CA GLY A 291 26.02 -10.17 18.09
C GLY A 291 27.17 -10.88 17.40
N PHE A 292 27.28 -12.17 17.68
CA PHE A 292 28.34 -13.04 17.15
C PHE A 292 27.78 -14.44 16.86
N ALA A 293 27.90 -14.88 15.61
CA ALA A 293 27.30 -16.12 15.13
C ALA A 293 28.29 -17.20 14.66
N ASP A 294 29.60 -17.01 14.87
CA ASP A 294 30.59 -17.96 14.37
C ASP A 294 30.66 -19.24 15.23
N SER A 295 30.20 -20.34 14.64
CA SER A 295 30.18 -21.67 15.27
C SER A 295 31.58 -22.19 15.66
N ALA A 296 32.65 -21.76 14.97
CA ALA A 296 34.02 -22.23 15.21
C ALA A 296 34.63 -21.69 16.51
N TYR A 297 34.11 -20.57 17.04
CA TYR A 297 34.67 -19.87 18.21
C TYR A 297 33.78 -19.92 19.45
N THR A 298 32.75 -20.78 19.45
CA THR A 298 31.82 -20.98 20.57
C THR A 298 32.49 -21.39 21.89
N GLY A 299 33.66 -22.03 21.83
CA GLY A 299 34.49 -22.39 23.00
C GLY A 299 35.51 -21.33 23.43
N SER A 300 35.53 -20.16 22.77
CA SER A 300 36.51 -19.09 23.00
C SER A 300 35.94 -17.68 22.88
N ALA A 301 34.60 -17.54 22.97
CA ALA A 301 33.90 -16.28 22.78
C ALA A 301 34.28 -15.19 23.79
N GLN A 302 34.75 -15.56 24.99
CA GLN A 302 35.26 -14.57 25.93
C GLN A 302 36.47 -13.83 25.36
N THR A 303 37.37 -14.57 24.71
CA THR A 303 38.64 -14.04 24.21
C THR A 303 38.45 -13.27 22.91
N TYR A 304 37.68 -13.82 21.97
CA TYR A 304 37.56 -13.28 20.62
C TYR A 304 36.44 -12.25 20.43
N PHE A 305 35.50 -12.18 21.36
CA PHE A 305 34.33 -11.33 21.19
C PHE A 305 34.09 -10.42 22.39
N ILE A 306 33.93 -10.98 23.60
CA ILE A 306 33.61 -10.16 24.79
C ILE A 306 34.75 -9.18 25.13
N ASN A 307 36.01 -9.59 24.97
CA ASN A 307 37.15 -8.74 25.30
C ASN A 307 37.34 -7.55 24.34
N ASP A 308 36.77 -7.59 23.14
CA ASP A 308 36.88 -6.54 22.14
C ASP A 308 36.00 -5.33 22.45
N PHE A 309 35.04 -5.47 23.37
CA PHE A 309 34.16 -4.37 23.75
C PHE A 309 34.88 -3.27 24.54
N ASP A 310 34.53 -2.02 24.23
CA ASP A 310 34.66 -0.91 25.17
C ASP A 310 33.62 -1.09 26.27
N LYS A 311 34.04 -1.82 27.30
CA LYS A 311 33.18 -2.24 28.40
C LYS A 311 32.49 -1.04 29.07
N ALA A 312 33.21 0.06 29.29
CA ALA A 312 32.68 1.22 30.01
C ALA A 312 31.57 1.96 29.25
N ASN A 313 31.60 1.91 27.91
CA ASN A 313 30.62 2.56 27.04
C ASN A 313 29.61 1.58 26.41
N THR A 314 29.60 0.32 26.86
CA THR A 314 28.65 -0.69 26.41
C THR A 314 27.50 -0.77 27.40
N HIS A 315 26.36 -0.22 27.00
CA HIS A 315 25.10 -0.14 27.74
C HIS A 315 24.02 -1.07 27.19
N GLY A 316 24.17 -1.54 25.94
CA GLY A 316 23.22 -2.38 25.23
C GLY A 316 23.47 -3.87 25.39
N THR A 317 23.06 -4.62 24.37
CA THR A 317 23.19 -6.08 24.33
C THR A 317 24.50 -6.54 23.71
N ILE A 318 25.13 -7.50 24.38
CA ILE A 318 26.17 -8.39 23.84
C ILE A 318 25.46 -9.68 23.43
N GLY A 319 25.48 -9.95 22.14
CA GLY A 319 24.67 -10.94 21.48
C GLY A 319 25.39 -12.24 21.19
N PHE A 320 24.67 -13.35 21.33
CA PHE A 320 25.11 -14.67 20.91
C PHE A 320 24.08 -15.21 19.95
N ASP A 321 24.52 -15.54 18.76
CA ASP A 321 23.65 -15.84 17.64
C ASP A 321 24.07 -17.15 16.96
N SER A 322 23.20 -17.64 16.10
CA SER A 322 23.45 -18.72 15.17
C SER A 322 23.05 -18.29 13.77
N ASP A 323 23.69 -18.89 12.78
CA ASP A 323 23.19 -18.89 11.41
C ASP A 323 21.85 -19.66 11.39
N PRO A 324 20.74 -19.04 10.94
CA PRO A 324 19.42 -19.68 10.87
C PRO A 324 19.39 -20.96 10.03
N GLU A 325 20.30 -21.13 9.07
CA GLU A 325 20.40 -22.33 8.25
C GLU A 325 21.26 -23.43 8.88
N ALA A 326 21.95 -23.12 9.98
CA ALA A 326 22.84 -24.04 10.69
C ALA A 326 22.23 -24.58 11.99
N SER A 327 22.96 -25.49 12.63
CA SER A 327 22.61 -25.93 13.99
C SER A 327 22.83 -24.80 15.00
N ILE A 328 21.95 -24.70 16.00
CA ILE A 328 22.07 -23.74 17.11
C ILE A 328 23.46 -23.80 17.76
N ASN A 329 24.13 -22.66 17.82
CA ASN A 329 25.43 -22.49 18.46
C ASN A 329 25.33 -22.68 19.98
N THR A 330 26.21 -23.53 20.51
CA THR A 330 26.35 -23.74 21.96
C THR A 330 27.66 -23.15 22.47
N PHE A 331 27.57 -22.00 23.12
CA PHE A 331 28.71 -21.30 23.71
C PHE A 331 29.08 -21.94 25.06
N THR A 332 30.25 -22.58 25.09
CA THR A 332 30.74 -23.37 26.23
C THR A 332 31.78 -22.63 27.08
N ASP A 333 32.29 -21.50 26.58
CA ASP A 333 33.28 -20.68 27.26
C ASP A 333 32.70 -19.96 28.51
N ASN A 334 33.55 -19.67 29.49
CA ASN A 334 33.13 -18.88 30.65
C ASN A 334 33.04 -17.40 30.26
N LEU A 335 31.87 -16.79 30.49
CA LEU A 335 31.59 -15.40 30.16
C LEU A 335 31.75 -14.52 31.40
N ASP A 336 32.70 -13.59 31.38
CA ASP A 336 33.00 -12.66 32.46
C ASP A 336 32.72 -11.21 32.03
N LEU A 337 31.64 -10.66 32.59
CA LEU A 337 31.22 -9.26 32.39
C LEU A 337 31.74 -8.33 33.51
N SER A 338 32.51 -8.86 34.45
CA SER A 338 33.07 -8.11 35.56
C SER A 338 34.36 -7.37 35.18
N SER A 339 34.93 -6.62 36.14
CA SER A 339 36.20 -5.91 35.96
C SER A 339 37.44 -6.81 35.90
N ALA A 340 37.30 -8.13 36.12
CA ALA A 340 38.44 -9.05 36.12
C ALA A 340 38.55 -9.78 34.76
N PRO A 341 39.78 -10.02 34.23
CA PRO A 341 41.08 -9.60 34.75
C PRO A 341 41.54 -8.20 34.25
N THR A 342 40.80 -7.53 33.36
CA THR A 342 41.27 -6.37 32.58
C THR A 342 41.25 -5.01 33.32
N GLY A 343 40.60 -4.90 34.48
CA GLY A 343 40.53 -3.68 35.30
C GLY A 343 39.35 -2.75 34.99
N THR A 344 38.61 -2.99 33.91
CA THR A 344 37.42 -2.23 33.47
C THR A 344 36.22 -3.16 33.36
N ALA A 345 35.11 -2.83 34.04
CA ALA A 345 33.85 -3.59 33.97
C ALA A 345 32.94 -3.03 32.87
N PHE A 346 31.97 -3.85 32.44
CA PHE A 346 30.86 -3.36 31.61
C PHE A 346 30.01 -2.33 32.36
N ALA A 347 29.22 -1.54 31.64
CA ALA A 347 28.21 -0.70 32.27
C ALA A 347 27.18 -1.57 33.03
N THR A 348 26.55 -1.01 34.06
CA THR A 348 25.64 -1.76 34.95
C THR A 348 24.33 -2.20 34.29
N ASP A 349 24.04 -1.66 33.12
CA ASP A 349 22.88 -1.92 32.27
C ASP A 349 23.19 -2.80 31.06
N ALA A 350 24.46 -3.15 30.83
CA ALA A 350 24.84 -4.13 29.81
C ALA A 350 24.15 -5.48 30.05
N ARG A 351 23.76 -6.13 28.95
CA ARG A 351 22.96 -7.37 28.97
C ARG A 351 23.47 -8.38 27.96
N LEU A 352 23.15 -9.65 28.19
CA LEU A 352 23.36 -10.72 27.20
C LEU A 352 22.05 -10.99 26.43
N GLY A 353 22.12 -11.34 25.15
CA GLY A 353 20.92 -11.65 24.37
C GLY A 353 21.21 -12.48 23.13
N SER A 354 20.17 -12.65 22.32
CA SER A 354 20.19 -13.33 21.02
C SER A 354 19.22 -12.61 20.08
N ALA A 355 19.63 -12.36 18.84
CA ALA A 355 18.78 -11.89 17.75
C ALA A 355 18.26 -13.04 16.90
N THR A 356 19.02 -14.14 16.81
CA THR A 356 18.56 -15.41 16.23
C THR A 356 18.31 -16.44 17.33
N GLU A 357 19.16 -17.45 17.46
CA GLU A 357 19.08 -18.50 18.48
C GLU A 357 20.47 -18.79 19.07
N ALA A 358 20.58 -19.09 20.36
CA ALA A 358 21.84 -19.56 20.96
C ALA A 358 21.63 -20.33 22.27
N ILE A 359 22.62 -21.13 22.65
CA ILE A 359 22.71 -21.82 23.95
C ILE A 359 23.96 -21.36 24.71
N LEU A 360 23.81 -20.87 25.94
CA LEU A 360 24.93 -20.58 26.85
C LEU A 360 25.05 -21.69 27.91
N SER A 361 26.21 -22.34 27.98
CA SER A 361 26.45 -23.45 28.93
C SER A 361 27.66 -23.22 29.85
N GLY A 362 28.58 -22.32 29.49
CA GLY A 362 29.70 -21.94 30.34
C GLY A 362 29.27 -21.09 31.55
N THR A 363 30.19 -20.82 32.48
CA THR A 363 29.88 -20.02 33.68
C THR A 363 29.67 -18.55 33.29
N ILE A 364 28.60 -17.93 33.79
CA ILE A 364 28.36 -16.48 33.62
C ILE A 364 28.73 -15.75 34.91
N THR A 365 29.69 -14.81 34.81
CA THR A 365 30.02 -13.86 35.88
C THR A 365 29.41 -12.50 35.54
N PRO A 366 28.33 -12.09 36.22
CA PRO A 366 27.64 -10.85 35.89
C PRO A 366 28.42 -9.61 36.30
N GLN A 367 28.08 -8.49 35.68
CA GLN A 367 28.45 -7.17 36.15
C GLN A 367 27.61 -6.86 37.42
N GLY A 368 28.27 -6.69 38.56
CA GLY A 368 27.60 -6.37 39.82
C GLY A 368 26.76 -7.53 40.40
N THR A 369 25.52 -7.24 40.80
CA THR A 369 24.64 -8.18 41.52
C THR A 369 23.46 -8.67 40.68
N ALA A 370 23.46 -8.48 39.36
CA ALA A 370 22.34 -8.88 38.51
C ALA A 370 22.82 -9.66 37.28
N TYR A 371 22.24 -10.83 37.05
CA TYR A 371 22.26 -11.45 35.73
C TYR A 371 21.30 -10.66 34.84
N ARG A 372 21.84 -10.06 33.78
CA ARG A 372 21.07 -9.21 32.87
C ARG A 372 20.98 -9.84 31.50
N PHE A 373 19.76 -10.02 31.02
CA PHE A 373 19.48 -10.47 29.68
C PHE A 373 18.50 -9.54 28.97
N GLY A 374 18.54 -9.49 27.64
CA GLY A 374 17.60 -8.74 26.82
C GLY A 374 18.18 -8.29 25.48
N GLY A 375 17.33 -7.74 24.63
CA GLY A 375 17.61 -7.29 23.26
C GLY A 375 17.77 -8.42 22.25
N GLY A 376 17.85 -8.05 20.96
CA GLY A 376 18.00 -8.95 19.82
C GLY A 376 16.67 -9.44 19.25
N GLY A 377 15.70 -9.77 20.10
CA GLY A 377 14.37 -10.23 19.67
C GLY A 377 14.27 -11.74 19.43
N GLY A 378 15.39 -12.46 19.46
CA GLY A 378 15.46 -13.89 19.22
C GLY A 378 15.23 -14.75 20.47
N TRP A 379 15.73 -15.97 20.41
CA TRP A 379 15.64 -16.97 21.47
C TRP A 379 17.02 -17.27 22.07
N LEU A 380 17.10 -17.35 23.40
CA LEU A 380 18.33 -17.67 24.12
C LEU A 380 18.04 -18.74 25.16
N GLN A 381 18.74 -19.87 25.09
CA GLN A 381 18.75 -20.86 26.17
C GLN A 381 19.98 -20.70 27.06
N VAL A 382 19.77 -20.80 28.37
CA VAL A 382 20.83 -20.73 29.37
C VAL A 382 20.82 -22.00 30.21
N ASP A 383 21.80 -22.85 29.91
CA ASP A 383 22.18 -24.06 30.64
C ASP A 383 23.17 -23.73 31.78
N SER A 384 23.71 -22.51 31.81
CA SER A 384 24.58 -22.03 32.89
C SER A 384 23.88 -22.04 34.25
N LEU A 385 24.62 -22.38 35.31
CA LEU A 385 24.15 -22.28 36.69
C LEU A 385 24.10 -20.81 37.14
N LEU A 386 22.91 -20.30 37.44
CA LEU A 386 22.71 -18.97 38.01
C LEU A 386 22.70 -19.05 39.55
N THR A 387 23.71 -18.46 40.19
CA THR A 387 23.93 -18.61 41.64
C THR A 387 24.42 -17.32 42.29
N ASP A 388 24.16 -17.14 43.59
CA ASP A 388 24.76 -16.09 44.41
C ASP A 388 26.29 -16.28 44.58
N GLN A 389 26.83 -17.48 44.31
CA GLN A 389 28.23 -17.85 44.62
C GLN A 389 29.19 -17.92 43.42
N THR A 390 29.39 -16.80 42.71
CA THR A 390 30.67 -16.60 42.00
C THR A 390 31.39 -15.37 42.58
N MET A 391 32.68 -15.52 42.89
CA MET A 391 33.54 -14.54 43.60
C MET A 391 33.35 -13.09 43.11
N PRO A 392 33.42 -12.04 43.97
CA PRO A 392 33.94 -12.01 45.35
C PRO A 392 32.90 -11.65 46.43
N THR A 393 31.60 -11.62 46.14
CA THR A 393 30.58 -11.17 47.12
C THR A 393 29.55 -12.24 47.43
N THR A 394 29.10 -12.34 48.68
CA THR A 394 27.95 -13.17 49.11
C THR A 394 26.62 -12.41 48.98
N ALA A 395 26.55 -11.41 48.10
CA ALA A 395 25.37 -10.59 47.91
C ALA A 395 24.31 -11.37 47.12
N ALA A 396 23.05 -11.22 47.51
CA ALA A 396 21.93 -11.80 46.78
C ALA A 396 21.92 -11.27 45.34
N ARG A 397 21.87 -12.18 44.36
CA ARG A 397 21.84 -11.83 42.93
C ARG A 397 20.44 -11.88 42.37
N SER A 398 20.08 -10.88 41.58
CA SER A 398 18.81 -10.84 40.86
C SER A 398 18.97 -11.35 39.42
N LEU A 399 17.86 -11.76 38.82
CA LEU A 399 17.72 -11.95 37.37
C LEU A 399 16.88 -10.82 36.79
N VAL A 400 17.41 -10.10 35.81
CA VAL A 400 16.73 -8.98 35.15
C VAL A 400 16.67 -9.23 33.66
N LEU A 401 15.45 -9.34 33.14
CA LEU A 401 15.16 -9.37 31.70
C LEU A 401 14.54 -8.04 31.28
N ASP A 402 15.22 -7.34 30.38
CA ASP A 402 14.80 -6.02 29.92
C ASP A 402 15.31 -5.74 28.50
N SER A 403 14.39 -5.82 27.52
CA SER A 403 14.68 -5.46 26.13
C SER A 403 14.11 -4.09 25.75
N PRO A 404 14.66 -3.46 24.68
CA PRO A 404 13.89 -2.51 23.90
C PRO A 404 12.61 -3.16 23.39
N ALA A 405 11.48 -2.43 23.39
CA ALA A 405 10.16 -3.00 23.05
C ALA A 405 10.09 -3.59 21.63
N ALA A 406 10.91 -3.11 20.69
CA ALA A 406 10.98 -3.60 19.32
C ALA A 406 11.69 -4.98 19.19
N TYR A 407 12.50 -5.36 20.17
CA TYR A 407 13.35 -6.56 20.12
C TYR A 407 13.23 -7.37 21.43
N PRO A 408 12.03 -7.88 21.77
CA PRO A 408 11.80 -8.60 23.01
C PRO A 408 12.49 -9.98 22.97
N LEU A 409 13.44 -10.21 23.88
CA LEU A 409 14.18 -11.47 23.96
C LEU A 409 13.30 -12.56 24.58
N THR A 410 13.34 -13.78 24.07
CA THR A 410 12.81 -14.97 24.76
C THR A 410 13.96 -15.76 25.40
N LEU A 411 14.06 -15.75 26.73
CA LEU A 411 15.05 -16.52 27.49
C LEU A 411 14.44 -17.83 28.01
N LYS A 412 15.10 -18.96 27.76
CA LYS A 412 14.79 -20.26 28.38
C LYS A 412 15.86 -20.66 29.38
N LEU A 413 15.49 -20.84 30.64
CA LEU A 413 16.39 -21.38 31.67
C LEU A 413 16.19 -22.88 31.81
N THR A 414 17.25 -23.68 31.70
CA THR A 414 17.13 -25.16 31.76
C THR A 414 17.88 -25.77 32.95
N ASN A 415 18.83 -25.03 33.55
CA ASN A 415 19.65 -25.53 34.65
C ASN A 415 18.87 -25.67 35.96
N THR A 416 18.59 -26.91 36.36
CA THR A 416 17.77 -27.18 37.55
C THR A 416 18.45 -26.86 38.90
N GLY A 417 19.71 -26.43 38.87
CA GLY A 417 20.47 -26.04 40.06
C GLY A 417 20.36 -24.56 40.42
N ASN A 418 19.67 -23.73 39.63
CA ASN A 418 19.59 -22.28 39.84
C ASN A 418 19.16 -21.92 41.29
N ASN A 419 19.96 -21.10 41.98
CA ASN A 419 19.76 -20.81 43.40
C ASN A 419 20.03 -19.35 43.81
N TYR A 420 20.01 -18.42 42.85
CA TYR A 420 20.08 -16.98 43.11
C TYR A 420 18.87 -16.51 43.96
N THR A 421 19.08 -15.50 44.82
CA THR A 421 18.08 -15.11 45.84
C THR A 421 17.55 -13.68 45.75
N GLY A 422 18.07 -12.84 44.84
CA GLY A 422 17.71 -11.43 44.69
C GLY A 422 16.39 -11.15 43.95
N GLY A 423 15.67 -12.18 43.52
CA GLY A 423 14.41 -12.07 42.77
C GLY A 423 14.59 -11.95 41.26
N THR A 424 13.46 -11.93 40.54
CA THR A 424 13.41 -11.90 39.07
C THR A 424 12.48 -10.78 38.61
N SER A 425 12.91 -10.00 37.61
CA SER A 425 12.07 -8.99 36.95
C SER A 425 12.12 -9.16 35.44
N VAL A 426 10.96 -9.12 34.79
CA VAL A 426 10.83 -9.28 33.32
C VAL A 426 10.04 -8.11 32.75
N THR A 427 10.63 -7.38 31.81
CA THR A 427 10.05 -6.22 31.12
C THR A 427 10.36 -6.34 29.63
N ASN A 428 9.35 -6.15 28.75
CA ASN A 428 9.51 -6.29 27.29
C ASN A 428 10.29 -7.54 26.86
N SER A 429 10.09 -8.69 27.50
CA SER A 429 10.88 -9.91 27.29
C SER A 429 10.09 -11.12 27.76
N GLY A 430 10.45 -12.30 27.25
CA GLY A 430 9.92 -13.59 27.68
C GLY A 430 10.93 -14.35 28.53
N LEU A 431 10.46 -14.96 29.62
CA LEU A 431 11.24 -15.88 30.45
C LEU A 431 10.51 -17.20 30.58
N ILE A 432 11.08 -18.28 30.08
CA ILE A 432 10.57 -19.64 30.20
C ILE A 432 11.42 -20.40 31.20
N PHE A 433 10.80 -20.88 32.27
CA PHE A 433 11.43 -21.81 33.20
C PHE A 433 11.30 -23.24 32.67
N GLY A 434 12.38 -23.73 32.04
CA GLY A 434 12.54 -25.08 31.51
C GLY A 434 12.97 -26.13 32.54
N GLY A 435 13.07 -27.39 32.10
CA GLY A 435 13.52 -28.55 32.89
C GLY A 435 12.46 -29.65 33.00
N SER A 436 12.85 -30.89 33.30
CA SER A 436 11.91 -32.01 33.43
C SER A 436 11.03 -31.87 34.68
N GLY A 437 9.87 -31.21 34.50
CA GLY A 437 8.83 -31.02 35.50
C GLY A 437 8.87 -29.64 36.17
N LEU A 438 7.70 -29.19 36.67
CA LEU A 438 7.45 -27.90 37.37
C LEU A 438 8.21 -27.72 38.70
N GLY A 439 9.33 -28.42 38.90
CA GLY A 439 10.23 -28.29 40.06
C GLY A 439 11.70 -28.01 39.71
N GLY A 440 12.03 -27.79 38.44
CA GLY A 440 13.40 -27.77 37.94
C GLY A 440 14.21 -26.51 38.25
N THR A 441 13.82 -25.33 37.77
CA THR A 441 14.75 -24.19 37.57
C THR A 441 14.48 -22.95 38.42
N PHE A 442 13.62 -23.06 39.43
CA PHE A 442 13.07 -21.90 40.13
C PHE A 442 14.03 -21.30 41.18
N PRO A 443 14.18 -19.97 41.23
CA PRO A 443 14.74 -19.35 42.42
C PRO A 443 13.88 -19.66 43.65
N GLY A 444 14.55 -19.86 44.79
CA GLY A 444 13.87 -20.07 46.06
C GLY A 444 12.98 -18.88 46.45
N GLY A 445 11.93 -19.15 47.24
CA GLY A 445 11.02 -18.12 47.77
C GLY A 445 9.62 -18.09 47.13
N THR A 446 8.80 -17.18 47.65
CA THR A 446 7.38 -17.00 47.32
C THR A 446 7.18 -15.56 46.85
N ARG A 447 6.49 -15.35 45.73
CA ARG A 447 6.23 -14.03 45.12
C ARG A 447 7.49 -13.21 44.78
N ASN A 448 8.52 -13.88 44.28
CA ASN A 448 9.82 -13.27 43.96
C ASN A 448 9.99 -12.91 42.47
N ILE A 449 9.01 -13.22 41.62
CA ILE A 449 9.03 -12.92 40.18
C ILE A 449 8.07 -11.77 39.90
N SER A 450 8.56 -10.66 39.37
CA SER A 450 7.74 -9.51 38.97
C SER A 450 7.67 -9.44 37.45
N ILE A 451 6.46 -9.51 36.91
CA ILE A 451 6.19 -9.36 35.47
C ILE A 451 5.72 -7.93 35.24
N ASN A 452 6.55 -7.13 34.60
CA ASN A 452 6.26 -5.74 34.28
C ASN A 452 5.59 -5.64 32.90
N ALA A 453 5.35 -4.42 32.43
CA ALA A 453 4.78 -4.17 31.10
C ALA A 453 5.62 -4.85 30.01
N GLY A 454 4.95 -5.45 29.02
CA GLY A 454 5.61 -6.20 27.94
C GLY A 454 6.28 -7.50 28.36
N GLY A 455 6.24 -7.86 29.65
CA GLY A 455 6.90 -9.07 30.17
C GLY A 455 6.03 -10.32 30.03
N TYR A 456 6.66 -11.43 29.67
CA TYR A 456 6.09 -12.78 29.67
C TYR A 456 6.88 -13.70 30.61
N VAL A 457 6.20 -14.45 31.48
CA VAL A 457 6.81 -15.53 32.27
C VAL A 457 6.04 -16.83 32.05
N GLY A 458 6.75 -17.79 31.48
CA GLY A 458 6.27 -19.11 31.12
C GLY A 458 6.81 -20.22 32.02
N PHE A 459 5.97 -21.22 32.28
CA PHE A 459 6.34 -22.43 33.01
C PHE A 459 6.28 -23.64 32.08
N ASP A 460 7.44 -24.19 31.75
CA ASP A 460 7.57 -25.32 30.82
C ASP A 460 7.15 -26.64 31.51
N TYR A 461 6.24 -27.38 30.89
CA TYR A 461 5.82 -28.70 31.34
C TYR A 461 5.27 -29.53 30.18
N TRP A 462 5.77 -30.75 30.02
CA TRP A 462 5.38 -31.63 28.92
C TRP A 462 4.19 -32.51 29.29
N GLY A 463 3.03 -32.24 28.69
CA GLY A 463 1.80 -33.03 28.81
C GLY A 463 0.63 -32.27 29.44
N ASP A 464 -0.37 -33.01 29.94
CA ASP A 464 -1.58 -32.44 30.54
C ASP A 464 -1.40 -32.07 32.02
N LEU A 465 -1.92 -30.91 32.42
CA LEU A 465 -1.97 -30.43 33.79
C LEU A 465 -3.39 -30.55 34.37
N SER A 466 -3.63 -31.65 35.09
CA SER A 466 -4.89 -31.90 35.83
C SER A 466 -4.78 -31.67 37.34
N GLU A 467 -3.56 -31.54 37.88
CA GLU A 467 -3.31 -31.34 39.31
C GLU A 467 -3.28 -29.85 39.68
N ALA A 468 -4.29 -29.38 40.43
CA ALA A 468 -4.38 -27.98 40.85
C ALA A 468 -3.17 -27.48 41.65
N ASN A 469 -2.51 -28.34 42.42
CA ASN A 469 -1.32 -27.95 43.20
C ASN A 469 -0.16 -27.48 42.32
N LEU A 470 -0.02 -28.04 41.11
CA LEU A 470 1.04 -27.66 40.19
C LEU A 470 0.83 -26.25 39.64
N VAL A 471 -0.40 -25.94 39.22
CA VAL A 471 -0.81 -24.59 38.79
C VAL A 471 -0.63 -23.58 39.93
N ILE A 472 -1.10 -23.92 41.14
CA ILE A 472 -0.95 -23.06 42.33
C ILE A 472 0.52 -22.78 42.64
N ASN A 473 1.38 -23.80 42.58
CA ASN A 473 2.80 -23.65 42.87
C ASN A 473 3.50 -22.68 41.91
N SER A 474 3.16 -22.73 40.61
CA SER A 474 3.66 -21.80 39.61
C SER A 474 3.20 -20.36 39.89
N LEU A 475 1.89 -20.16 40.11
CA LEU A 475 1.32 -18.83 40.38
C LEU A 475 1.85 -18.22 41.68
N MET A 476 2.15 -19.03 42.71
CA MET A 476 2.74 -18.55 43.97
C MET A 476 4.16 -18.01 43.84
N LYS A 477 4.83 -18.22 42.69
CA LYS A 477 6.12 -17.59 42.38
C LYS A 477 5.98 -16.15 41.92
N ILE A 478 4.84 -15.80 41.34
CA ILE A 478 4.58 -14.49 40.75
C ILE A 478 4.12 -13.49 41.82
N ASN A 479 4.66 -12.28 41.76
CA ASN A 479 4.25 -11.15 42.57
C ASN A 479 2.84 -10.69 42.16
N THR A 480 1.95 -10.46 43.14
CA THR A 480 0.56 -10.04 42.90
C THR A 480 0.44 -8.69 42.22
N ALA A 481 1.46 -7.83 42.30
CA ALA A 481 1.50 -6.54 41.64
C ALA A 481 1.88 -6.62 40.14
N SER A 482 2.14 -7.82 39.60
CA SER A 482 2.52 -8.00 38.19
C SER A 482 1.42 -7.57 37.23
N VAL A 483 1.82 -7.06 36.06
CA VAL A 483 0.94 -6.43 35.05
C VAL A 483 1.17 -6.95 33.62
N GLY A 484 2.13 -7.85 33.40
CA GLY A 484 2.38 -8.49 32.09
C GLY A 484 1.61 -9.80 31.91
N MET A 485 2.25 -10.82 31.35
CA MET A 485 1.64 -12.12 31.09
C MET A 485 2.31 -13.27 31.84
N VAL A 486 1.49 -14.13 32.44
CA VAL A 486 1.90 -15.44 32.94
C VAL A 486 1.40 -16.52 31.99
N GLY A 487 2.23 -17.52 31.70
CA GLY A 487 1.85 -18.61 30.82
C GLY A 487 2.37 -19.97 31.21
N PHE A 488 1.89 -20.98 30.49
CA PHE A 488 2.30 -22.37 30.62
C PHE A 488 2.76 -22.83 29.24
N ASP A 489 3.97 -23.40 29.17
CA ASP A 489 4.64 -23.73 27.91
C ASP A 489 4.88 -25.23 27.77
N SER A 490 4.88 -25.72 26.53
CA SER A 490 4.90 -27.13 26.15
C SER A 490 3.78 -27.99 26.78
N VAL A 491 2.78 -27.33 27.39
CA VAL A 491 1.61 -27.93 28.03
C VAL A 491 0.50 -28.05 26.99
N TRP A 492 -0.01 -29.26 26.80
CA TRP A 492 -1.10 -29.50 25.84
C TRP A 492 -2.44 -29.01 26.38
N SER A 493 -2.75 -29.35 27.64
CA SER A 493 -4.01 -28.91 28.25
C SER A 493 -3.94 -28.68 29.75
N ILE A 494 -4.78 -27.75 30.25
CA ILE A 494 -5.00 -27.53 31.69
C ILE A 494 -6.48 -27.78 32.00
N SER A 495 -6.75 -28.82 32.78
CA SER A 495 -8.10 -29.12 33.29
C SER A 495 -8.33 -28.69 34.73
N ALA A 496 -7.26 -28.32 35.45
CA ALA A 496 -7.35 -27.76 36.79
C ALA A 496 -7.86 -26.30 36.77
N ASP A 497 -8.52 -25.88 37.86
CA ASP A 497 -8.95 -24.48 38.03
C ASP A 497 -7.74 -23.53 38.15
N ILE A 498 -7.85 -22.37 37.51
CA ILE A 498 -6.85 -21.29 37.54
C ILE A 498 -7.46 -20.09 38.27
N ASP A 499 -6.95 -19.77 39.46
CA ASP A 499 -7.40 -18.62 40.25
C ASP A 499 -6.36 -17.49 40.23
N LEU A 500 -6.67 -16.42 39.49
CA LEU A 500 -5.86 -15.21 39.40
C LEU A 500 -6.36 -14.08 40.30
N SER A 501 -7.39 -14.29 41.12
CA SER A 501 -8.07 -13.21 41.88
C SER A 501 -7.15 -12.40 42.80
N SER A 502 -6.03 -12.98 43.24
CA SER A 502 -5.04 -12.30 44.09
C SER A 502 -4.12 -11.32 43.35
N PHE A 503 -4.10 -11.34 42.01
CA PHE A 503 -3.27 -10.47 41.18
C PHE A 503 -3.96 -9.14 40.85
N SER A 504 -3.15 -8.16 40.40
CA SER A 504 -3.65 -6.92 39.81
C SER A 504 -4.55 -7.22 38.61
N ASN A 505 -5.52 -6.35 38.33
CA ASN A 505 -6.44 -6.54 37.19
C ASN A 505 -5.80 -6.31 35.81
N ALA A 506 -4.47 -6.25 35.73
CA ALA A 506 -3.70 -6.06 34.50
C ALA A 506 -2.98 -7.34 34.03
N LEU A 507 -2.92 -8.40 34.85
CA LEU A 507 -2.21 -9.63 34.49
C LEU A 507 -2.97 -10.42 33.40
N TYR A 508 -2.25 -10.85 32.36
CA TYR A 508 -2.72 -11.72 31.28
C TYR A 508 -2.34 -13.19 31.53
N LEU A 509 -3.16 -14.11 31.01
CA LEU A 509 -2.88 -15.54 30.93
C LEU A 509 -2.61 -15.94 29.48
N GLY A 510 -1.61 -16.80 29.23
CA GLY A 510 -1.26 -17.21 27.87
C GLY A 510 -0.27 -18.37 27.74
N THR A 511 0.36 -18.45 26.57
CA THR A 511 1.47 -19.36 26.26
C THR A 511 2.36 -18.75 25.16
N SER A 512 3.62 -19.17 25.10
CA SER A 512 4.48 -18.96 23.93
C SER A 512 4.65 -20.23 23.09
N THR A 513 3.86 -21.27 23.37
CA THR A 513 3.95 -22.55 22.67
C THR A 513 3.09 -22.55 21.43
N TRP A 514 3.65 -22.99 20.32
CA TRP A 514 2.95 -23.27 19.07
C TRP A 514 2.97 -24.77 18.78
N PHE A 515 1.88 -25.31 18.21
CA PHE A 515 1.85 -26.64 17.64
C PHE A 515 1.37 -26.57 16.19
N SER A 516 2.02 -27.32 15.30
CA SER A 516 1.66 -27.37 13.88
C SER A 516 0.29 -28.03 13.63
N GLU A 517 -0.25 -28.77 14.61
CA GLU A 517 -1.54 -29.46 14.55
C GLU A 517 -2.41 -29.06 15.75
N GLY A 518 -2.92 -27.82 15.74
CA GLY A 518 -3.87 -27.32 16.75
C GLY A 518 -3.24 -26.35 17.75
N PRO A 519 -4.03 -25.88 18.75
CA PRO A 519 -3.57 -24.86 19.67
C PRO A 519 -2.41 -25.36 20.55
N GLY A 520 -1.47 -24.47 20.83
CA GLY A 520 -0.35 -24.66 21.76
C GLY A 520 -0.82 -25.16 23.13
N LEU A 521 -1.74 -24.42 23.75
CA LEU A 521 -2.28 -24.71 25.08
C LEU A 521 -3.80 -24.60 25.09
N THR A 522 -4.51 -25.65 25.50
CA THR A 522 -5.97 -25.62 25.72
C THR A 522 -6.33 -25.59 27.21
N VAL A 523 -7.13 -24.62 27.66
CA VAL A 523 -7.62 -24.52 29.04
C VAL A 523 -9.10 -24.89 29.13
N ARG A 524 -9.41 -25.85 30.01
CA ARG A 524 -10.76 -26.38 30.26
C ARG A 524 -11.26 -26.13 31.70
N GLY A 525 -10.36 -25.95 32.65
CA GLY A 525 -10.69 -25.69 34.06
C GLY A 525 -11.35 -24.33 34.28
N THR A 526 -11.92 -24.08 35.46
CA THR A 526 -12.53 -22.79 35.76
C THR A 526 -11.46 -21.71 35.87
N ILE A 527 -11.69 -20.55 35.25
CA ILE A 527 -10.77 -19.40 35.34
C ILE A 527 -11.41 -18.31 36.20
N THR A 528 -10.75 -17.91 37.28
CA THR A 528 -11.09 -16.68 38.01
C THR A 528 -10.13 -15.56 37.58
N PRO A 529 -10.62 -14.47 36.97
CA PRO A 529 -9.76 -13.45 36.39
C PRO A 529 -9.01 -12.63 37.45
N ALA A 530 -7.93 -11.98 37.01
CA ALA A 530 -7.11 -11.15 37.86
C ALA A 530 -7.88 -9.91 38.34
N GLY A 531 -7.80 -9.59 39.63
CA GLY A 531 -8.69 -8.60 40.27
C GLY A 531 -10.06 -9.15 40.70
N GLY A 532 -10.32 -10.44 40.49
CA GLY A 532 -11.50 -11.17 40.98
C GLY A 532 -12.65 -11.28 39.96
N PRO A 533 -13.77 -11.94 40.30
CA PRO A 533 -14.84 -12.29 39.36
C PRO A 533 -15.54 -11.12 38.66
N SER A 534 -15.33 -9.89 39.13
CA SER A 534 -15.84 -8.66 38.53
C SER A 534 -14.80 -7.92 37.69
N ALA A 535 -13.71 -8.57 37.29
CA ALA A 535 -12.73 -8.05 36.35
C ALA A 535 -12.92 -8.70 34.96
N PRO A 536 -12.43 -8.07 33.88
CA PRO A 536 -12.38 -8.73 32.58
C PRO A 536 -11.42 -9.92 32.60
N TYR A 537 -11.71 -10.93 31.79
CA TYR A 537 -10.70 -11.93 31.45
C TYR A 537 -9.63 -11.30 30.53
N ARG A 538 -8.38 -11.75 30.66
CA ARG A 538 -7.26 -11.23 29.89
C ARG A 538 -6.44 -12.39 29.35
N PHE A 539 -6.48 -12.54 28.04
CA PHE A 539 -5.83 -13.63 27.33
C PHE A 539 -4.91 -13.07 26.26
N ALA A 540 -3.77 -13.72 26.08
CA ALA A 540 -2.86 -13.42 24.99
C ALA A 540 -2.03 -14.68 24.69
N ALA A 541 -1.42 -14.73 23.52
CA ALA A 541 -0.29 -15.59 23.27
C ALA A 541 0.98 -14.73 23.11
N TYR A 542 2.15 -15.36 23.05
CA TYR A 542 3.43 -14.65 22.97
C TYR A 542 4.27 -15.17 21.81
N LYS A 543 4.75 -14.25 20.95
CA LYS A 543 5.67 -14.51 19.84
C LYS A 543 5.32 -15.79 19.07
N GLY A 544 4.13 -15.83 18.48
CA GLY A 544 3.66 -16.96 17.66
C GLY A 544 2.98 -18.08 18.45
N GLY A 545 2.87 -17.99 19.78
CA GLY A 545 2.14 -18.98 20.57
C GLY A 545 0.65 -19.09 20.20
N ALA A 546 0.03 -20.23 20.50
CA ALA A 546 -1.41 -20.45 20.31
C ALA A 546 -2.11 -20.87 21.62
N PHE A 547 -3.10 -20.10 22.04
CA PHE A 547 -3.80 -20.27 23.32
C PHE A 547 -5.30 -20.46 23.13
N GLU A 548 -5.84 -21.64 23.46
CA GLU A 548 -7.27 -21.94 23.38
C GLU A 548 -7.95 -21.94 24.76
N VAL A 549 -9.11 -21.30 24.83
CA VAL A 549 -9.99 -21.26 26.00
C VAL A 549 -11.31 -21.97 25.71
N GLU A 550 -11.39 -23.23 26.15
CA GLU A 550 -12.62 -24.02 26.19
C GLU A 550 -13.44 -23.77 27.47
N SER A 551 -12.83 -23.17 28.49
CA SER A 551 -13.47 -22.82 29.76
C SER A 551 -14.72 -21.95 29.55
N THR A 552 -15.76 -22.20 30.34
CA THR A 552 -16.94 -21.31 30.40
C THR A 552 -16.59 -19.96 31.03
N LEU A 553 -16.78 -18.89 30.27
CA LEU A 553 -16.60 -17.50 30.68
C LEU A 553 -17.94 -16.85 31.02
N SER A 554 -17.93 -15.88 31.95
CA SER A 554 -19.16 -15.19 32.36
C SER A 554 -18.92 -13.78 32.89
N GLY A 555 -19.98 -12.99 33.04
CA GLY A 555 -19.92 -11.67 33.67
C GLY A 555 -19.97 -10.51 32.67
N ALA A 556 -20.02 -9.29 33.21
CA ALA A 556 -20.33 -8.06 32.45
C ALA A 556 -19.10 -7.26 32.02
N ASN A 557 -17.89 -7.63 32.47
CA ASN A 557 -16.67 -6.89 32.15
C ASN A 557 -15.94 -7.42 30.92
N GLY A 558 -16.33 -8.59 30.40
CA GLY A 558 -15.87 -9.04 29.09
C GLY A 558 -14.50 -9.72 29.09
N VAL A 559 -13.86 -9.72 27.92
CA VAL A 559 -12.57 -10.38 27.64
C VAL A 559 -11.68 -9.41 26.87
N HIS A 560 -10.41 -9.33 27.23
CA HIS A 560 -9.38 -8.60 26.46
C HIS A 560 -8.42 -9.61 25.85
N ILE A 561 -8.15 -9.46 24.56
CA ILE A 561 -7.30 -10.33 23.76
C ILE A 561 -6.13 -9.53 23.22
N GLY A 562 -4.92 -9.98 23.52
CA GLY A 562 -3.68 -9.23 23.29
C GLY A 562 -3.42 -8.19 24.39
N ASP A 563 -2.16 -8.05 24.78
CA ASP A 563 -1.71 -6.99 25.68
C ASP A 563 -1.23 -5.81 24.83
N PRO A 564 -1.94 -4.67 24.80
CA PRO A 564 -1.53 -3.52 23.99
C PRO A 564 -0.19 -2.89 24.44
N GLY A 565 0.32 -3.26 25.63
CA GLY A 565 1.66 -2.88 26.08
C GLY A 565 2.77 -3.84 25.64
N SER A 566 2.45 -4.88 24.88
CA SER A 566 3.38 -5.96 24.53
C SER A 566 3.27 -6.31 23.04
N PRO A 567 4.19 -5.83 22.19
CA PRO A 567 4.25 -6.19 20.77
C PRO A 567 4.34 -7.71 20.55
N GLY A 568 4.98 -8.43 21.47
CA GLY A 568 5.05 -9.89 21.42
C GLY A 568 3.68 -10.59 21.52
N THR A 569 2.61 -9.89 21.95
CA THR A 569 1.25 -10.46 21.90
C THR A 569 0.55 -10.25 20.56
N PHE A 570 1.16 -9.48 19.66
CA PHE A 570 0.73 -9.40 18.29
C PHE A 570 1.24 -10.62 17.50
N GLY A 571 2.51 -10.98 17.68
CA GLY A 571 3.15 -12.04 16.90
C GLY A 571 4.67 -12.08 17.08
N ASP A 572 5.32 -13.00 16.37
CA ASP A 572 6.74 -12.92 16.06
C ASP A 572 6.92 -12.30 14.67
N TYR A 573 7.22 -11.01 14.64
CA TYR A 573 7.37 -10.25 13.41
C TYR A 573 8.41 -10.84 12.46
N TRP A 574 9.53 -11.34 13.01
CA TRP A 574 10.66 -11.82 12.21
C TRP A 574 10.37 -13.17 11.56
N ASN A 575 9.57 -14.00 12.22
CA ASN A 575 9.11 -15.28 11.68
C ASN A 575 7.77 -15.15 10.94
N GLN A 576 7.18 -13.95 10.89
CA GLN A 576 5.88 -13.65 10.30
C GLN A 576 4.73 -14.49 10.90
N GLU A 577 4.81 -14.80 12.19
CA GLU A 577 3.83 -15.64 12.90
C GLU A 577 2.92 -14.79 13.79
N TYR A 578 1.61 -14.92 13.65
CA TYR A 578 0.65 -14.27 14.56
C TYR A 578 0.58 -15.00 15.90
N SER A 579 0.43 -14.23 16.98
CA SER A 579 0.04 -14.79 18.28
C SER A 579 -1.46 -15.05 18.28
N THR A 580 -1.87 -16.29 18.56
CA THR A 580 -3.26 -16.71 18.36
C THR A 580 -3.97 -17.01 19.68
N VAL A 581 -5.17 -16.47 19.86
CA VAL A 581 -6.09 -16.82 20.94
C VAL A 581 -7.38 -17.38 20.36
N ALA A 582 -7.73 -18.61 20.73
CA ALA A 582 -8.99 -19.24 20.36
C ALA A 582 -9.97 -19.20 21.53
N LEU A 583 -11.20 -18.72 21.29
CA LEU A 583 -12.31 -18.85 22.23
C LEU A 583 -13.28 -19.90 21.67
N SER A 584 -13.39 -21.04 22.34
CA SER A 584 -14.24 -22.16 21.88
C SER A 584 -15.28 -22.59 22.94
N GLY A 585 -15.13 -22.16 24.19
CA GLY A 585 -16.06 -22.47 25.30
C GLY A 585 -17.49 -21.95 25.11
N ASN A 586 -18.46 -22.54 25.81
CA ASN A 586 -19.85 -22.08 25.81
C ASN A 586 -19.98 -20.87 26.73
N ASN A 587 -19.91 -19.67 26.15
CA ASN A 587 -19.81 -18.41 26.88
C ASN A 587 -21.13 -17.62 26.86
N SER A 588 -22.27 -18.30 26.75
CA SER A 588 -23.60 -17.67 26.76
C SER A 588 -23.92 -16.80 27.98
N ALA A 589 -23.18 -16.95 29.09
CA ALA A 589 -23.28 -16.12 30.30
C ALA A 589 -22.34 -14.90 30.32
N LEU A 590 -21.48 -14.74 29.30
CA LEU A 590 -20.62 -13.57 29.11
C LEU A 590 -21.43 -12.47 28.42
N THR A 591 -21.56 -11.32 29.09
CA THR A 591 -22.37 -10.18 28.62
C THR A 591 -21.54 -8.92 28.35
N GLY A 592 -20.30 -8.89 28.83
CA GLY A 592 -19.36 -7.83 28.50
C GLY A 592 -18.73 -8.02 27.12
N ASN A 593 -18.11 -6.95 26.61
CA ASN A 593 -17.48 -6.94 25.29
C ASN A 593 -16.24 -7.83 25.22
N VAL A 594 -15.95 -8.38 24.05
CA VAL A 594 -14.63 -8.93 23.73
C VAL A 594 -13.84 -7.81 23.05
N THR A 595 -12.67 -7.47 23.55
CA THR A 595 -11.81 -6.42 22.95
C THR A 595 -10.55 -7.07 22.38
N LEU A 596 -10.33 -6.90 21.09
CA LEU A 596 -9.17 -7.40 20.36
C LEU A 596 -8.17 -6.26 20.12
N PHE A 597 -7.00 -6.35 20.76
CA PHE A 597 -5.92 -5.36 20.61
C PHE A 597 -4.91 -5.74 19.53
N GLY A 598 -4.64 -7.03 19.34
CA GLY A 598 -3.71 -7.51 18.32
C GLY A 598 -3.55 -9.02 18.34
N GLY A 599 -2.79 -9.54 17.39
CA GLY A 599 -2.73 -10.97 17.12
C GLY A 599 -3.98 -11.49 16.43
N GLN A 600 -4.16 -12.81 16.44
CA GLN A 600 -5.30 -13.48 15.83
C GLN A 600 -6.30 -13.96 16.90
N LEU A 601 -7.58 -13.62 16.71
CA LEU A 601 -8.68 -14.21 17.45
C LEU A 601 -9.35 -15.29 16.60
N MET A 602 -9.30 -16.55 17.04
CA MET A 602 -10.09 -17.64 16.46
C MET A 602 -11.38 -17.85 17.25
N VAL A 603 -12.52 -17.89 16.55
CA VAL A 603 -13.82 -18.16 17.17
C VAL A 603 -14.23 -19.59 16.88
N GLY A 604 -14.41 -20.37 17.94
CA GLY A 604 -14.87 -21.74 17.87
C GLY A 604 -16.30 -21.95 18.33
N GLN A 605 -16.71 -23.21 18.40
CA GLN A 605 -18.05 -23.61 18.85
C GLN A 605 -18.01 -24.91 19.64
N SER A 606 -18.37 -24.84 20.93
CA SER A 606 -18.51 -26.02 21.79
C SER A 606 -19.95 -26.50 21.97
N ASN A 607 -20.94 -25.72 21.50
CA ASN A 607 -22.36 -26.05 21.59
C ASN A 607 -23.11 -25.75 20.28
N GLY A 608 -24.00 -26.66 19.89
CA GLY A 608 -24.74 -26.55 18.63
C GLY A 608 -23.99 -27.19 17.45
N THR A 609 -24.50 -26.95 16.24
CA THR A 609 -23.93 -27.45 14.97
C THR A 609 -23.36 -26.29 14.17
N VAL A 610 -22.08 -26.36 13.81
CA VAL A 610 -21.40 -25.37 12.93
C VAL A 610 -22.19 -25.22 11.62
N GLY A 611 -22.28 -23.99 11.11
CA GLY A 611 -23.07 -23.66 9.91
C GLY A 611 -24.58 -23.61 10.11
N THR A 612 -25.10 -24.02 11.27
CA THR A 612 -26.55 -23.99 11.57
C THR A 612 -26.86 -23.12 12.78
N ASP A 613 -26.17 -23.33 13.89
CA ASP A 613 -26.37 -22.60 15.14
C ASP A 613 -25.31 -21.51 15.28
N ALA A 614 -25.70 -20.33 15.76
CA ALA A 614 -24.76 -19.27 16.07
C ALA A 614 -23.84 -19.65 17.24
N THR A 615 -22.55 -19.32 17.14
CA THR A 615 -21.60 -19.56 18.22
C THR A 615 -21.95 -18.73 19.46
N THR A 616 -21.64 -19.29 20.63
CA THR A 616 -21.72 -18.58 21.91
C THR A 616 -20.35 -18.23 22.49
N ALA A 617 -19.27 -18.48 21.75
CA ALA A 617 -17.90 -18.32 22.23
C ALA A 617 -17.53 -16.89 22.64
N LEU A 618 -18.09 -15.87 21.98
CA LEU A 618 -17.87 -14.46 22.32
C LEU A 618 -18.91 -13.93 23.33
N GLY A 619 -19.87 -14.75 23.76
CA GLY A 619 -21.00 -14.31 24.57
C GLY A 619 -21.96 -13.41 23.81
N THR A 620 -22.60 -12.45 24.50
CA THR A 620 -23.60 -11.53 23.92
C THR A 620 -23.11 -10.09 23.77
N GLY A 621 -21.88 -9.80 24.20
CA GLY A 621 -21.27 -8.48 24.08
C GLY A 621 -20.85 -8.14 22.64
N THR A 622 -20.38 -6.91 22.44
CA THR A 622 -19.78 -6.48 21.16
C THR A 622 -18.33 -6.94 21.07
N LEU A 623 -17.87 -7.35 19.89
CA LEU A 623 -16.45 -7.48 19.57
C LEU A 623 -15.91 -6.10 19.20
N VAL A 624 -15.02 -5.55 20.01
CA VAL A 624 -14.38 -4.26 19.78
C VAL A 624 -12.97 -4.50 19.25
N VAL A 625 -12.74 -4.15 17.99
CA VAL A 625 -11.40 -4.18 17.39
C VAL A 625 -10.75 -2.84 17.73
N ALA A 626 -9.83 -2.86 18.69
CA ALA A 626 -9.18 -1.66 19.21
C ALA A 626 -7.85 -1.37 18.52
N GLY A 627 -7.17 -2.41 18.05
CA GLY A 627 -5.78 -2.31 17.58
C GLY A 627 -4.81 -1.96 18.70
N MET A 628 -3.52 -1.91 18.36
CA MET A 628 -2.47 -1.44 19.26
C MET A 628 -1.40 -0.67 18.48
N THR A 629 -0.62 0.14 19.18
CA THR A 629 0.53 0.82 18.58
C THR A 629 1.70 -0.14 18.56
N LEU A 630 2.13 -0.54 17.36
CA LEU A 630 3.29 -1.40 17.16
C LEU A 630 4.58 -0.56 17.05
N PRO A 631 5.74 -1.16 17.33
CA PRO A 631 7.02 -0.51 17.09
C PRO A 631 7.13 -0.05 15.63
N ALA A 632 7.60 1.17 15.39
CA ALA A 632 7.77 1.69 14.03
C ALA A 632 8.71 0.83 13.16
N THR A 633 9.55 0.01 13.79
CA THR A 633 10.44 -0.95 13.13
C THR A 633 9.71 -2.17 12.56
N TRP A 634 8.45 -2.40 12.94
CA TRP A 634 7.61 -3.50 12.45
C TRP A 634 6.65 -3.05 11.34
N LEU A 635 6.67 -1.77 10.97
CA LEU A 635 5.86 -1.22 9.87
C LEU A 635 6.72 -1.23 8.59
N ASP A 636 6.15 -1.71 7.48
CA ASP A 636 6.82 -1.73 6.17
C ASP A 636 6.68 -0.38 5.40
N GLU A 637 7.25 -0.29 4.18
CA GLU A 637 7.20 0.93 3.33
C GLU A 637 5.77 1.29 2.90
N TYR A 638 4.84 0.34 2.90
CA TYR A 638 3.45 0.55 2.49
C TYR A 638 2.56 1.09 3.60
N ASP A 639 3.11 1.31 4.81
CA ASP A 639 2.31 1.59 6.01
C ASP A 639 1.23 0.52 6.20
N ASN A 640 1.53 -0.73 5.80
CA ASN A 640 0.67 -1.86 6.11
C ASN A 640 0.75 -2.07 7.62
N THR A 641 -0.11 -1.35 8.33
CA THR A 641 -0.28 -1.53 9.75
C THR A 641 -0.71 -2.98 9.94
N LEU A 642 0.21 -3.77 10.50
CA LEU A 642 -0.11 -5.05 11.10
C LEU A 642 -1.43 -4.90 11.87
N ARG A 643 -2.43 -5.63 11.41
CA ARG A 643 -3.82 -5.52 11.85
C ARG A 643 -4.20 -6.74 12.67
N PRO A 644 -5.00 -6.59 13.74
CA PRO A 644 -5.56 -7.76 14.41
C PRO A 644 -6.32 -8.62 13.40
N LEU A 645 -6.27 -9.95 13.57
CA LEU A 645 -6.96 -10.90 12.70
C LEU A 645 -8.17 -11.52 13.41
N LEU A 646 -9.24 -11.77 12.66
CA LEU A 646 -10.39 -12.57 13.09
C LEU A 646 -10.51 -13.80 12.19
N GLY A 647 -10.55 -14.98 12.78
CA GLY A 647 -10.73 -16.26 12.09
C GLY A 647 -11.74 -17.17 12.80
N ALA A 648 -11.99 -18.33 12.20
CA ALA A 648 -12.85 -19.37 12.76
C ALA A 648 -12.08 -20.70 12.88
N THR A 649 -12.44 -21.52 13.87
CA THR A 649 -11.86 -22.87 14.00
C THR A 649 -12.40 -23.86 12.97
N ASP A 650 -13.57 -23.57 12.39
CA ASP A 650 -14.29 -24.46 11.47
C ASP A 650 -15.01 -23.62 10.40
N THR A 651 -15.11 -24.16 9.17
CA THR A 651 -15.81 -23.51 8.05
C THR A 651 -17.31 -23.37 8.30
N GLY A 652 -17.90 -22.23 7.92
CA GLY A 652 -19.31 -21.93 8.08
C GLY A 652 -19.69 -21.44 9.48
N MET A 653 -18.72 -21.07 10.33
CA MET A 653 -18.98 -20.53 11.66
C MET A 653 -19.90 -19.29 11.58
N ILE A 654 -20.94 -19.23 12.42
CA ILE A 654 -21.85 -18.06 12.46
C ILE A 654 -21.54 -17.24 13.71
N ILE A 655 -21.02 -16.02 13.52
CA ILE A 655 -20.70 -15.07 14.59
C ILE A 655 -21.84 -14.03 14.70
N PRO A 656 -22.63 -14.04 15.80
CA PRO A 656 -23.79 -13.16 15.96
C PRO A 656 -23.49 -11.80 16.60
N ASN A 657 -22.27 -11.61 17.10
CA ASN A 657 -21.89 -10.44 17.87
C ASN A 657 -21.78 -9.22 16.96
N ASN A 658 -22.23 -8.06 17.47
CA ASN A 658 -21.89 -6.78 16.84
C ASN A 658 -20.37 -6.60 16.86
N ILE A 659 -19.84 -5.91 15.85
CA ILE A 659 -18.43 -5.57 15.72
C ILE A 659 -18.27 -4.05 15.64
N THR A 660 -17.32 -3.51 16.40
CA THR A 660 -16.90 -2.10 16.31
C THR A 660 -15.43 -2.03 15.91
N LEU A 661 -15.16 -1.47 14.72
CA LEU A 661 -13.85 -1.31 14.10
C LEU A 661 -13.26 0.05 14.48
N ASN A 662 -12.55 0.15 15.60
CA ASN A 662 -11.77 1.36 15.95
C ASN A 662 -10.39 1.38 15.27
N SER A 663 -9.97 0.23 14.73
CA SER A 663 -8.82 0.02 13.86
C SER A 663 -9.23 -0.93 12.73
N ASP A 664 -8.34 -1.12 11.76
CA ASP A 664 -8.51 -2.10 10.71
C ASP A 664 -8.53 -3.53 11.26
N LEU A 665 -9.17 -4.42 10.54
CA LEU A 665 -9.35 -5.84 10.88
C LEU A 665 -9.00 -6.69 9.67
N GLY A 666 -8.05 -7.62 9.84
CA GLY A 666 -7.83 -8.68 8.84
C GLY A 666 -8.74 -9.88 9.12
N ILE A 667 -9.14 -10.55 8.05
CA ILE A 667 -9.77 -11.86 8.12
C ILE A 667 -8.67 -12.90 7.99
N ALA A 668 -8.54 -13.76 9.00
CA ALA A 668 -7.52 -14.78 8.99
C ALA A 668 -7.79 -15.81 7.88
N GLU A 669 -6.70 -16.33 7.32
CA GLU A 669 -6.75 -17.48 6.43
C GLU A 669 -7.32 -18.71 7.14
N PHE A 670 -7.86 -19.62 6.34
CA PHE A 670 -8.45 -20.89 6.76
C PHE A 670 -9.81 -20.74 7.48
N ASN A 671 -10.82 -21.41 6.91
CA ASN A 671 -12.22 -21.46 7.35
C ASN A 671 -13.03 -20.17 7.18
N ASP A 672 -13.87 -20.18 6.15
CA ASP A 672 -14.88 -19.17 5.90
C ASP A 672 -15.86 -19.05 7.07
N PHE A 673 -16.35 -17.84 7.33
CA PHE A 673 -17.36 -17.61 8.38
C PHE A 673 -18.34 -16.50 8.03
N ILE A 674 -19.43 -16.47 8.78
CA ILE A 674 -20.61 -15.63 8.55
C ILE A 674 -20.75 -14.63 9.70
N LEU A 675 -20.76 -13.34 9.38
CA LEU A 675 -21.07 -12.27 10.31
C LEU A 675 -22.55 -11.89 10.21
N THR A 676 -23.29 -12.06 11.30
CA THR A 676 -24.72 -11.71 11.37
C THR A 676 -25.02 -10.52 12.28
N GLY A 677 -24.09 -10.15 13.17
CA GLY A 677 -24.16 -8.93 13.96
C GLY A 677 -23.85 -7.67 13.15
N LYS A 678 -24.20 -6.50 13.70
CA LYS A 678 -23.92 -5.20 13.06
C LYS A 678 -22.42 -4.89 13.13
N VAL A 679 -21.82 -4.50 12.02
CA VAL A 679 -20.45 -3.96 11.92
C VAL A 679 -20.50 -2.43 11.81
N SER A 680 -19.66 -1.74 12.58
CA SER A 680 -19.65 -0.28 12.74
C SER A 680 -18.23 0.26 12.95
N GLY A 681 -18.00 1.56 12.74
CA GLY A 681 -16.73 2.23 13.05
C GLY A 681 -15.89 2.62 11.82
N PRO A 682 -14.79 3.35 12.01
CA PRO A 682 -13.97 3.87 10.92
C PRO A 682 -13.01 2.86 10.26
N GLY A 683 -12.70 1.73 10.90
CA GLY A 683 -11.73 0.77 10.37
C GLY A 683 -12.17 0.05 9.10
N GLU A 684 -11.20 -0.36 8.29
CA GLU A 684 -11.36 -1.16 7.07
C GLU A 684 -11.26 -2.67 7.40
N ILE A 685 -11.98 -3.51 6.63
CA ILE A 685 -11.87 -4.97 6.70
C ILE A 685 -10.98 -5.44 5.55
N TYR A 686 -9.93 -6.22 5.86
CA TYR A 686 -8.99 -6.75 4.89
C TYR A 686 -9.21 -8.25 4.67
N LEU A 687 -9.46 -8.64 3.42
CA LEU A 687 -9.45 -10.03 2.95
C LEU A 687 -8.25 -10.16 2.02
N GLU A 688 -7.22 -10.85 2.49
CA GLU A 688 -5.98 -11.06 1.74
C GLU A 688 -5.74 -12.57 1.70
N SER A 689 -5.40 -13.11 0.52
CA SER A 689 -4.88 -14.47 0.45
C SER A 689 -3.39 -14.44 0.76
N GLY A 690 -2.91 -15.25 1.69
CA GLY A 690 -1.48 -15.36 1.98
C GLY A 690 -0.67 -15.96 0.84
N ASP A 691 0.64 -16.03 1.06
CA ASP A 691 1.64 -16.53 0.09
C ASP A 691 1.36 -17.96 -0.43
N TYR A 692 0.53 -18.73 0.26
CA TYR A 692 0.17 -20.10 -0.11
C TYR A 692 -1.02 -20.21 -1.07
N GLY A 693 -1.65 -19.09 -1.45
CA GLY A 693 -2.69 -19.05 -2.48
C GLY A 693 -4.03 -19.70 -2.08
N GLU A 694 -4.27 -19.89 -0.77
CA GLU A 694 -5.58 -20.34 -0.30
C GLU A 694 -6.54 -19.13 -0.20
N PRO A 695 -7.77 -19.26 -0.71
CA PRO A 695 -8.69 -18.14 -0.78
C PRO A 695 -9.28 -17.79 0.59
N THR A 696 -9.35 -16.49 0.90
CA THR A 696 -10.00 -15.98 2.13
C THR A 696 -11.44 -15.59 1.83
N TRP A 697 -12.42 -16.19 2.51
CA TRP A 697 -13.85 -15.93 2.30
C TRP A 697 -14.57 -15.36 3.53
N LEU A 698 -15.42 -14.37 3.30
CA LEU A 698 -16.27 -13.76 4.32
C LEU A 698 -17.72 -13.62 3.83
N THR A 699 -18.69 -13.96 4.69
CA THR A 699 -20.11 -13.72 4.41
C THR A 699 -20.69 -12.66 5.35
N LEU A 700 -21.34 -11.63 4.80
CA LEU A 700 -21.98 -10.53 5.54
C LEU A 700 -23.52 -10.60 5.43
N ASN A 701 -24.20 -10.81 6.55
CA ASN A 701 -25.66 -11.01 6.61
C ASN A 701 -26.46 -9.87 7.24
N ASN A 702 -25.81 -8.82 7.74
CA ASN A 702 -26.49 -7.75 8.48
C ASN A 702 -26.85 -6.55 7.59
N ASP A 703 -28.09 -6.08 7.64
CA ASP A 703 -28.59 -4.97 6.81
C ASP A 703 -28.48 -3.59 7.48
N THR A 704 -27.74 -3.48 8.58
CA THR A 704 -27.60 -2.23 9.36
C THR A 704 -26.15 -1.83 9.61
N ASN A 705 -25.22 -2.39 8.84
CA ASN A 705 -23.80 -2.05 8.93
C ASN A 705 -23.58 -0.59 8.52
N ASP A 706 -22.72 0.11 9.25
CA ASP A 706 -22.43 1.55 9.07
C ASP A 706 -20.95 1.89 9.24
N PHE A 707 -20.07 0.89 9.10
CA PHE A 707 -18.63 1.12 9.09
C PHE A 707 -18.20 1.85 7.81
N SER A 708 -17.25 2.77 7.95
CA SER A 708 -16.87 3.70 6.88
C SER A 708 -15.50 3.44 6.26
N GLY A 709 -14.67 2.56 6.85
CA GLY A 709 -13.35 2.25 6.32
C GLY A 709 -13.39 1.49 5.00
N GLY A 710 -14.42 0.68 4.78
CA GLY A 710 -14.59 -0.12 3.57
C GLY A 710 -14.13 -1.55 3.74
N ILE A 711 -14.02 -2.26 2.63
CA ILE A 711 -13.52 -3.62 2.55
C ILE A 711 -12.45 -3.65 1.45
N TYR A 712 -11.26 -4.09 1.79
CA TYR A 712 -10.17 -4.33 0.86
C TYR A 712 -10.06 -5.83 0.57
N LEU A 713 -10.00 -6.18 -0.70
CA LEU A 713 -9.83 -7.55 -1.19
C LEU A 713 -8.56 -7.63 -2.04
N SER A 714 -7.71 -8.61 -1.74
CA SER A 714 -6.55 -8.94 -2.56
C SER A 714 -6.35 -10.44 -2.72
N GLY A 715 -5.61 -10.84 -3.75
CA GLY A 715 -5.39 -12.27 -4.00
C GLY A 715 -6.65 -12.98 -4.49
N ASP A 716 -6.74 -14.29 -4.22
CA ASP A 716 -7.92 -15.12 -4.52
C ASP A 716 -9.02 -14.97 -3.44
N SER A 717 -9.31 -13.74 -3.00
CA SER A 717 -10.27 -13.47 -1.91
C SER A 717 -11.73 -13.39 -2.39
N GLY A 718 -12.66 -13.86 -1.55
CA GLY A 718 -14.10 -13.91 -1.82
C GLY A 718 -14.96 -13.20 -0.76
N LEU A 719 -15.98 -12.46 -1.20
CA LEU A 719 -16.94 -11.78 -0.32
C LEU A 719 -18.38 -12.09 -0.71
N GLU A 720 -19.17 -12.64 0.21
CA GLU A 720 -20.62 -12.80 0.03
C GLU A 720 -21.41 -11.70 0.76
N VAL A 721 -22.26 -10.99 0.02
CA VAL A 721 -23.07 -9.87 0.49
C VAL A 721 -24.55 -10.27 0.46
N ASN A 722 -25.08 -10.69 1.61
CA ASN A 722 -26.44 -11.23 1.74
C ASN A 722 -27.50 -10.19 2.17
N ALA A 723 -27.11 -8.93 2.36
CA ALA A 723 -27.99 -7.83 2.74
C ALA A 723 -27.69 -6.56 1.95
N ASN A 724 -28.65 -5.64 1.86
CA ASN A 724 -28.52 -4.45 1.01
C ASN A 724 -27.42 -3.51 1.50
N HIS A 725 -27.26 -3.36 2.82
CA HIS A 725 -26.24 -2.48 3.42
C HIS A 725 -25.11 -3.27 4.10
N ALA A 726 -24.87 -4.53 3.70
CA ALA A 726 -23.90 -5.38 4.41
C ALA A 726 -22.47 -4.84 4.33
N THR A 727 -22.10 -4.14 3.26
CA THR A 727 -20.77 -3.58 3.04
C THR A 727 -20.50 -2.25 3.75
N GLY A 728 -21.45 -1.73 4.54
CA GLY A 728 -21.30 -0.44 5.21
C GLY A 728 -21.32 0.74 4.23
N THR A 729 -20.67 1.84 4.60
CA THR A 729 -20.64 3.09 3.80
C THR A 729 -19.27 3.37 3.17
N GLY A 730 -18.27 2.53 3.45
CA GLY A 730 -16.94 2.64 2.86
C GLY A 730 -16.85 2.00 1.47
N PRO A 731 -15.71 2.17 0.78
CA PRO A 731 -15.49 1.59 -0.54
C PRO A 731 -15.28 0.07 -0.51
N LEU A 732 -15.50 -0.58 -1.65
CA LEU A 732 -14.86 -1.85 -1.96
C LEU A 732 -13.56 -1.56 -2.72
N GLY A 733 -12.44 -1.91 -2.10
CA GLY A 733 -11.09 -1.76 -2.65
C GLY A 733 -10.53 -3.10 -3.13
N PHE A 734 -9.77 -3.05 -4.21
CA PHE A 734 -9.11 -4.21 -4.80
C PHE A 734 -7.61 -3.92 -4.95
N GLY A 735 -6.77 -4.94 -4.80
CA GLY A 735 -5.32 -4.85 -4.90
C GLY A 735 -4.64 -6.20 -5.16
N SER A 736 -3.43 -6.17 -5.73
CA SER A 736 -2.47 -7.28 -5.80
C SER A 736 -3.00 -8.64 -6.31
N SER A 737 -4.02 -8.68 -7.18
CA SER A 737 -4.44 -9.87 -7.95
C SER A 737 -5.49 -9.58 -9.04
N SER A 738 -5.69 -10.55 -9.94
CA SER A 738 -6.69 -10.52 -11.03
C SER A 738 -7.96 -11.35 -10.77
N SER A 739 -8.23 -11.72 -9.51
CA SER A 739 -9.18 -12.79 -9.17
C SER A 739 -10.09 -12.54 -7.96
N ALA A 740 -10.09 -11.35 -7.36
CA ALA A 740 -11.00 -11.08 -6.23
C ALA A 740 -12.47 -11.17 -6.66
N GLU A 741 -13.30 -11.88 -5.90
CA GLU A 741 -14.72 -12.14 -6.23
C GLU A 741 -15.67 -11.57 -5.17
N VAL A 742 -16.74 -10.90 -5.61
CA VAL A 742 -17.81 -10.40 -4.73
C VAL A 742 -19.17 -10.90 -5.20
N TYR A 743 -19.91 -11.60 -4.36
CA TYR A 743 -21.23 -12.16 -4.64
C TYR A 743 -22.32 -11.38 -3.91
N PHE A 744 -23.12 -10.62 -4.65
CA PHE A 744 -24.31 -9.96 -4.13
C PHE A 744 -25.53 -10.87 -4.23
N ASN A 745 -26.00 -11.29 -3.06
CA ASN A 745 -27.18 -12.16 -2.88
C ASN A 745 -28.41 -11.38 -2.40
N ALA A 746 -28.34 -10.05 -2.38
CA ALA A 746 -29.44 -9.14 -2.07
C ALA A 746 -29.98 -8.48 -3.34
N SER A 747 -31.26 -8.07 -3.33
CA SER A 747 -31.90 -7.50 -4.53
C SER A 747 -31.54 -6.04 -4.79
N ALA A 748 -31.12 -5.29 -3.76
CA ALA A 748 -30.79 -3.87 -3.88
C ALA A 748 -29.52 -3.51 -3.06
N PRO A 749 -28.37 -4.16 -3.32
CA PRO A 749 -27.13 -3.88 -2.61
C PRO A 749 -26.66 -2.44 -2.84
N VAL A 750 -26.07 -1.85 -1.79
CA VAL A 750 -25.52 -0.50 -1.77
C VAL A 750 -24.08 -0.58 -1.29
N ILE A 751 -23.14 -0.09 -2.10
CA ILE A 751 -21.71 -0.01 -1.77
C ILE A 751 -21.25 1.46 -1.77
N GLY A 752 -20.29 1.82 -0.91
CA GLY A 752 -19.80 3.20 -0.77
C GLY A 752 -18.82 3.66 -1.86
N GLY A 753 -18.52 2.80 -2.84
CA GLY A 753 -17.65 3.09 -3.97
C GLY A 753 -16.86 1.87 -4.42
N LEU A 754 -16.14 2.01 -5.53
CA LEU A 754 -15.24 1.01 -6.09
C LEU A 754 -13.85 1.62 -6.30
N VAL A 755 -12.78 0.90 -5.99
CA VAL A 755 -11.42 1.35 -6.27
C VAL A 755 -10.46 0.20 -6.54
N SER A 756 -9.73 0.27 -7.63
CA SER A 756 -8.53 -0.54 -7.90
C SER A 756 -7.31 0.27 -7.45
N ARG A 757 -6.53 -0.26 -6.51
CA ARG A 757 -5.38 0.44 -5.90
C ARG A 757 -4.11 0.32 -6.75
N GLU A 758 -4.04 -0.68 -7.62
CA GLU A 758 -2.91 -0.99 -8.50
C GLU A 758 -3.37 -1.16 -9.96
N GLU A 759 -2.39 -1.17 -10.88
CA GLU A 759 -2.63 -1.18 -12.32
C GLU A 759 -3.20 -2.50 -12.85
N TYR A 760 -2.81 -3.62 -12.22
CA TYR A 760 -3.19 -4.98 -12.64
C TYR A 760 -4.35 -5.58 -11.85
N ASP A 761 -4.97 -4.80 -10.96
CA ASP A 761 -6.11 -5.27 -10.19
C ASP A 761 -7.27 -5.59 -11.11
N TYR A 762 -7.83 -6.79 -10.98
CA TYR A 762 -9.00 -7.18 -11.73
C TYR A 762 -9.96 -7.92 -10.81
N ALA A 763 -11.13 -7.32 -10.57
CA ALA A 763 -12.13 -7.89 -9.68
C ALA A 763 -13.38 -8.33 -10.46
N THR A 764 -14.09 -9.33 -9.94
CA THR A 764 -15.36 -9.78 -10.50
C THR A 764 -16.51 -9.64 -9.50
N LEU A 765 -17.51 -8.85 -9.87
CA LEU A 765 -18.71 -8.59 -9.07
C LEU A 765 -19.89 -9.36 -9.66
N TYR A 766 -20.40 -10.33 -8.93
CA TYR A 766 -21.54 -11.16 -9.30
C TYR A 766 -22.81 -10.71 -8.59
N THR A 767 -23.93 -10.72 -9.32
CA THR A 767 -25.26 -10.78 -8.70
C THR A 767 -25.84 -12.18 -8.86
N THR A 768 -26.38 -12.77 -7.80
CA THR A 768 -26.96 -14.13 -7.86
C THR A 768 -28.48 -14.11 -8.03
N LEU A 769 -29.09 -12.92 -8.03
CA LEU A 769 -30.50 -12.69 -8.24
C LEU A 769 -30.74 -12.00 -9.59
N SER A 770 -31.86 -12.35 -10.25
CA SER A 770 -32.37 -11.57 -11.38
C SER A 770 -32.96 -10.25 -10.90
N ASP A 771 -32.97 -9.25 -11.77
CA ASP A 771 -33.49 -7.90 -11.55
C ASP A 771 -32.84 -7.15 -10.38
N ALA A 772 -31.60 -7.49 -10.06
CA ALA A 772 -30.85 -6.84 -9.00
C ALA A 772 -30.49 -5.39 -9.38
N VAL A 773 -30.56 -4.49 -8.40
CA VAL A 773 -30.17 -3.08 -8.55
C VAL A 773 -28.99 -2.78 -7.62
N LEU A 774 -27.78 -2.82 -8.15
CA LEU A 774 -26.56 -2.49 -7.41
C LEU A 774 -26.32 -0.99 -7.43
N THR A 775 -26.39 -0.36 -6.25
CA THR A 775 -26.12 1.08 -6.08
C THR A 775 -24.69 1.31 -5.63
N ILE A 776 -23.97 2.18 -6.34
CA ILE A 776 -22.63 2.64 -6.02
C ILE A 776 -22.74 4.10 -5.56
N ASP A 777 -22.72 4.34 -4.24
CA ASP A 777 -22.81 5.66 -3.61
C ASP A 777 -21.43 6.24 -3.33
N GLN A 778 -20.78 6.70 -4.39
CA GLN A 778 -19.37 7.08 -4.34
C GLN A 778 -19.20 8.60 -4.21
N SER A 779 -18.54 9.02 -3.13
CA SER A 779 -18.26 10.44 -2.83
C SER A 779 -16.84 10.90 -3.19
N PHE A 780 -15.98 9.99 -3.65
CA PHE A 780 -14.58 10.23 -4.01
C PHE A 780 -14.31 9.83 -5.48
N ASP A 781 -13.21 10.32 -6.05
CA ASP A 781 -12.79 9.94 -7.39
C ASP A 781 -11.95 8.67 -7.37
N SER A 782 -12.22 7.73 -8.26
CA SER A 782 -11.49 6.46 -8.35
C SER A 782 -11.52 5.85 -9.75
N THR A 783 -10.58 4.93 -9.96
CA THR A 783 -10.58 4.01 -11.09
C THR A 783 -10.99 2.63 -10.62
N PHE A 784 -11.81 1.95 -11.42
CA PHE A 784 -12.17 0.55 -11.25
C PHE A 784 -11.79 -0.24 -12.51
N ARG A 785 -11.14 -1.37 -12.28
CA ARG A 785 -10.77 -2.37 -13.27
C ARG A 785 -11.38 -3.70 -12.84
N GLY A 786 -12.27 -4.22 -13.67
CA GLY A 786 -13.00 -5.43 -13.34
C GLY A 786 -14.34 -5.53 -14.03
N GLU A 787 -15.12 -6.51 -13.59
CA GLU A 787 -16.29 -6.96 -14.31
C GLU A 787 -17.54 -6.99 -13.44
N PHE A 788 -18.67 -6.71 -14.06
CA PHE A 788 -20.01 -6.94 -13.51
C PHE A 788 -20.63 -8.13 -14.21
N ARG A 789 -21.06 -9.14 -13.45
CA ARG A 789 -21.63 -10.38 -13.95
C ARG A 789 -22.97 -10.69 -13.26
N SER A 790 -23.79 -11.48 -13.96
CA SER A 790 -24.90 -12.19 -13.33
C SER A 790 -24.51 -13.67 -13.19
N GLY A 791 -24.53 -14.18 -11.96
CA GLY A 791 -24.28 -15.59 -11.63
C GLY A 791 -25.48 -16.50 -11.89
N VAL A 792 -26.59 -15.96 -12.41
CA VAL A 792 -27.79 -16.72 -12.75
C VAL A 792 -27.53 -17.57 -13.99
N ALA A 793 -27.77 -18.88 -13.92
CA ALA A 793 -27.55 -19.78 -15.03
C ALA A 793 -28.59 -19.58 -16.16
N TYR A 794 -28.13 -19.54 -17.41
CA TYR A 794 -29.00 -19.58 -18.58
C TYR A 794 -29.95 -20.81 -18.50
N PRO A 795 -31.26 -20.68 -18.77
CA PRO A 795 -31.94 -19.62 -19.53
C PRO A 795 -32.62 -18.53 -18.70
N ASP A 796 -32.41 -18.49 -17.38
CA ASP A 796 -33.04 -17.45 -16.55
C ASP A 796 -32.44 -16.08 -16.90
N PRO A 797 -33.27 -14.99 -16.91
CA PRO A 797 -32.81 -13.68 -17.32
C PRO A 797 -31.68 -13.19 -16.41
N GLN A 798 -30.54 -12.93 -17.02
CA GLN A 798 -29.36 -12.36 -16.37
C GLN A 798 -29.52 -10.84 -16.33
N SER A 799 -30.49 -10.35 -15.54
CA SER A 799 -30.82 -8.92 -15.46
C SER A 799 -30.15 -8.22 -14.28
N LEU A 800 -29.44 -7.13 -14.56
CA LEU A 800 -28.75 -6.29 -13.58
C LEU A 800 -28.81 -4.81 -13.98
N ARG A 801 -29.02 -3.94 -12.99
CA ARG A 801 -28.85 -2.49 -13.13
C ARG A 801 -27.81 -1.96 -12.16
N ILE A 802 -26.84 -1.23 -12.68
CA ILE A 802 -25.89 -0.44 -11.88
C ILE A 802 -26.42 0.98 -11.73
N VAL A 803 -26.49 1.49 -10.51
CA VAL A 803 -26.91 2.86 -10.20
C VAL A 803 -25.75 3.61 -9.58
N LYS A 804 -25.21 4.62 -10.28
CA LYS A 804 -24.21 5.53 -9.73
C LYS A 804 -24.88 6.71 -9.05
N THR A 805 -24.53 6.94 -7.79
CA THR A 805 -24.87 8.14 -7.02
C THR A 805 -23.64 8.62 -6.24
N GLY A 806 -23.79 9.70 -5.47
CA GLY A 806 -22.68 10.38 -4.81
C GLY A 806 -21.89 11.28 -5.76
N THR A 807 -21.15 12.24 -5.20
CA THR A 807 -20.51 13.33 -5.95
C THR A 807 -19.24 12.94 -6.68
N GLY A 808 -18.66 11.79 -6.38
CA GLY A 808 -17.37 11.35 -6.92
C GLY A 808 -17.44 10.80 -8.35
N THR A 809 -16.28 10.72 -8.99
CA THR A 809 -16.07 10.15 -10.32
C THR A 809 -15.72 8.67 -10.23
N LEU A 810 -16.49 7.82 -10.92
CA LEU A 810 -16.16 6.42 -11.15
C LEU A 810 -15.62 6.26 -12.57
N ARG A 811 -14.32 5.99 -12.71
CA ARG A 811 -13.69 5.66 -13.99
C ARG A 811 -13.66 4.15 -14.18
N LEU A 812 -14.44 3.65 -15.13
CA LEU A 812 -14.43 2.26 -15.57
C LEU A 812 -13.37 2.13 -16.67
N GLU A 813 -12.19 1.65 -16.31
CA GLU A 813 -11.01 1.69 -17.19
C GLU A 813 -10.79 0.41 -17.99
N ALA A 814 -10.94 -0.75 -17.34
CA ALA A 814 -10.75 -2.06 -17.93
C ALA A 814 -11.78 -3.06 -17.39
N GLY A 815 -12.09 -4.08 -18.18
CA GLY A 815 -13.05 -5.14 -17.85
C GLY A 815 -14.39 -4.93 -18.54
N GLY A 816 -15.52 -5.13 -17.86
CA GLY A 816 -16.80 -4.95 -18.54
C GLY A 816 -18.07 -5.37 -17.81
N MET A 817 -19.21 -5.14 -18.48
CA MET A 817 -20.53 -5.58 -18.05
C MET A 817 -20.94 -6.80 -18.88
N PHE A 818 -20.93 -7.97 -18.25
CA PHE A 818 -21.17 -9.28 -18.86
C PHE A 818 -22.50 -9.88 -18.39
N PHE A 819 -23.58 -9.23 -18.81
CA PHE A 819 -24.96 -9.68 -18.61
C PHE A 819 -25.82 -9.18 -19.78
N TYR A 820 -26.92 -9.87 -20.07
CA TYR A 820 -27.68 -9.63 -21.30
C TYR A 820 -28.79 -8.58 -21.15
N ASP A 821 -29.42 -8.55 -19.97
CA ASP A 821 -30.66 -7.84 -19.73
C ASP A 821 -30.46 -6.77 -18.63
N GLY A 822 -31.28 -5.72 -18.66
CA GLY A 822 -31.31 -4.70 -17.60
C GLY A 822 -32.54 -4.87 -16.71
N THR A 823 -32.74 -3.97 -15.75
CA THR A 823 -34.02 -3.93 -15.01
C THR A 823 -35.01 -3.02 -15.73
N ILE A 824 -36.28 -3.41 -15.83
CA ILE A 824 -37.33 -2.60 -16.47
C ILE A 824 -37.51 -1.25 -15.75
N GLU A 825 -37.46 -0.15 -16.49
CA GLU A 825 -37.74 1.20 -15.99
C GLU A 825 -39.05 1.75 -16.57
N ALA A 826 -40.10 1.73 -15.76
CA ALA A 826 -41.44 2.14 -16.18
C ALA A 826 -41.58 3.65 -16.39
N SER A 827 -40.67 4.48 -15.84
CA SER A 827 -40.73 5.93 -16.02
C SER A 827 -40.19 6.41 -17.37
N LEU A 828 -39.43 5.58 -18.08
CA LEU A 828 -38.86 5.92 -19.38
C LEU A 828 -39.83 5.59 -20.54
N PRO A 829 -39.77 6.33 -21.66
CA PRO A 829 -40.55 6.01 -22.86
C PRO A 829 -40.30 4.58 -23.33
N ASP A 830 -41.35 3.87 -23.71
CA ASP A 830 -41.31 2.46 -24.15
C ASP A 830 -40.87 1.43 -23.09
N THR A 831 -40.77 1.83 -21.81
CA THR A 831 -40.47 0.96 -20.66
C THR A 831 -39.25 0.06 -20.88
N PRO A 832 -38.08 0.62 -21.22
CA PRO A 832 -36.89 -0.14 -21.56
C PRO A 832 -36.29 -0.83 -20.34
N GLU A 833 -35.44 -1.81 -20.60
CA GLU A 833 -34.51 -2.32 -19.60
C GLU A 833 -33.33 -1.36 -19.46
N VAL A 834 -32.94 -1.04 -18.22
CA VAL A 834 -31.82 -0.15 -17.89
C VAL A 834 -30.70 -0.96 -17.25
N SER A 835 -29.49 -0.88 -17.83
CA SER A 835 -28.28 -1.56 -17.34
C SER A 835 -27.37 -0.64 -16.53
N LEU A 836 -27.32 0.65 -16.86
CA LEU A 836 -26.58 1.68 -16.14
C LEU A 836 -27.45 2.92 -15.93
N GLN A 837 -27.51 3.41 -14.71
CA GLN A 837 -28.15 4.67 -14.35
C GLN A 837 -27.15 5.59 -13.64
N VAL A 838 -27.08 6.86 -14.04
CA VAL A 838 -26.20 7.86 -13.42
C VAL A 838 -27.04 8.98 -12.82
N ASN A 839 -27.21 8.96 -11.50
CA ASN A 839 -28.03 9.94 -10.77
C ASN A 839 -27.23 11.16 -10.28
N GLN A 840 -25.97 10.93 -9.86
CA GLN A 840 -25.06 11.97 -9.35
C GLN A 840 -23.61 11.61 -9.65
N GLY A 841 -22.73 12.63 -9.61
CA GLY A 841 -21.31 12.49 -9.91
C GLY A 841 -21.08 12.17 -11.39
N THR A 842 -19.93 11.56 -11.68
CA THR A 842 -19.53 11.23 -13.06
C THR A 842 -19.20 9.75 -13.19
N VAL A 843 -19.63 9.12 -14.28
CA VAL A 843 -19.08 7.84 -14.76
C VAL A 843 -18.24 8.11 -16.00
N ILE A 844 -17.01 7.63 -16.04
CA ILE A 844 -16.15 7.68 -17.24
C ILE A 844 -15.98 6.27 -17.78
N ILE A 845 -16.30 6.05 -19.05
CA ILE A 845 -16.03 4.79 -19.75
C ILE A 845 -14.74 4.92 -20.55
N GLY A 846 -13.71 4.18 -20.16
CA GLY A 846 -12.44 4.09 -20.86
C GLY A 846 -12.51 3.20 -22.11
N SER A 847 -11.47 3.26 -22.94
CA SER A 847 -11.39 2.50 -24.20
C SER A 847 -11.39 0.98 -24.02
N ASN A 848 -10.96 0.47 -22.86
CA ASN A 848 -10.80 -0.95 -22.59
C ASN A 848 -11.93 -1.53 -21.72
N PHE A 849 -12.96 -0.74 -21.43
CA PHE A 849 -14.12 -1.21 -20.68
C PHE A 849 -15.24 -1.64 -21.64
N TYR A 850 -15.55 -2.93 -21.62
CA TYR A 850 -16.55 -3.55 -22.49
C TYR A 850 -17.95 -3.43 -21.88
N MET A 851 -18.84 -2.69 -22.54
CA MET A 851 -20.28 -2.77 -22.29
C MET A 851 -20.89 -3.56 -23.45
N GLY A 852 -21.46 -4.74 -23.16
CA GLY A 852 -21.94 -5.73 -24.14
C GLY A 852 -22.55 -5.17 -25.42
N GLU A 853 -22.31 -5.85 -26.55
CA GLU A 853 -22.83 -5.45 -27.89
C GLU A 853 -24.36 -5.57 -28.05
N THR A 854 -25.12 -5.75 -26.96
CA THR A 854 -26.57 -5.86 -27.03
C THR A 854 -27.20 -4.47 -27.00
N ALA A 855 -27.76 -4.04 -28.14
CA ALA A 855 -28.66 -2.88 -28.25
C ALA A 855 -29.96 -3.01 -27.43
N ALA A 856 -30.06 -4.00 -26.53
CA ALA A 856 -31.25 -4.37 -25.79
C ALA A 856 -31.46 -3.54 -24.52
N THR A 857 -30.39 -3.01 -23.90
CA THR A 857 -30.48 -2.28 -22.64
C THR A 857 -30.08 -0.81 -22.78
N THR A 858 -30.72 0.07 -22.01
CA THR A 858 -30.55 1.53 -22.03
C THR A 858 -29.58 2.00 -20.93
N VAL A 859 -28.77 3.00 -21.25
CA VAL A 859 -28.03 3.80 -20.26
C VAL A 859 -28.81 5.06 -19.96
N TRP A 860 -29.14 5.28 -18.69
CA TRP A 860 -29.96 6.39 -18.23
C TRP A 860 -29.15 7.39 -17.41
N VAL A 861 -28.91 8.58 -17.96
CA VAL A 861 -28.21 9.67 -17.27
C VAL A 861 -29.24 10.63 -16.70
N HIS A 862 -29.51 10.52 -15.39
CA HIS A 862 -30.60 11.15 -14.68
C HIS A 862 -30.10 12.12 -13.59
N GLY A 863 -29.42 13.19 -14.00
CA GLY A 863 -28.88 14.23 -13.10
C GLY A 863 -27.36 14.19 -12.87
N GLY A 864 -26.70 13.05 -13.14
CA GLY A 864 -25.23 12.96 -13.14
C GLY A 864 -24.60 13.17 -14.52
N ALA A 865 -23.34 12.78 -14.69
CA ALA A 865 -22.61 12.88 -15.95
C ALA A 865 -22.07 11.52 -16.43
N LEU A 866 -22.19 11.25 -17.73
CA LEU A 866 -21.53 10.14 -18.40
C LEU A 866 -20.49 10.69 -19.38
N ALA A 867 -19.23 10.33 -19.18
CA ALA A 867 -18.13 10.72 -20.04
C ALA A 867 -17.55 9.50 -20.79
N LEU A 868 -17.12 9.71 -22.03
CA LEU A 868 -16.27 8.76 -22.74
C LEU A 868 -14.83 9.25 -22.77
N ASP A 869 -13.87 8.35 -22.55
CA ASP A 869 -12.44 8.60 -22.73
C ASP A 869 -11.88 7.64 -23.77
N ASN A 870 -12.05 8.03 -25.04
CA ASN A 870 -11.82 7.21 -26.23
C ASN A 870 -12.60 5.88 -26.19
N GLY A 871 -13.70 5.86 -25.44
CA GLY A 871 -14.58 4.71 -25.26
C GLY A 871 -15.59 4.54 -26.40
N TYR A 872 -16.22 3.37 -26.40
CA TYR A 872 -17.25 3.00 -27.37
C TYR A 872 -18.46 2.41 -26.63
N LEU A 873 -19.66 2.97 -26.87
CA LEU A 873 -20.89 2.56 -26.20
C LEU A 873 -21.96 2.14 -27.22
N TYR A 874 -22.44 0.89 -27.12
CA TYR A 874 -23.43 0.30 -28.03
C TYR A 874 -24.88 0.52 -27.60
N ASN A 875 -25.10 0.89 -26.35
CA ASN A 875 -26.42 1.01 -25.75
C ASN A 875 -27.12 2.31 -26.18
N PRO A 876 -28.45 2.32 -26.35
CA PRO A 876 -29.22 3.56 -26.37
C PRO A 876 -29.01 4.34 -25.06
N VAL A 877 -28.93 5.67 -25.16
CA VAL A 877 -28.69 6.59 -24.03
C VAL A 877 -29.84 7.58 -23.92
N VAL A 878 -30.42 7.71 -22.73
CA VAL A 878 -31.39 8.75 -22.39
C VAL A 878 -30.81 9.68 -21.35
N VAL A 879 -30.87 10.99 -21.60
CA VAL A 879 -30.34 12.02 -20.71
C VAL A 879 -31.45 12.96 -20.27
N ASP A 880 -31.81 12.99 -18.99
CA ASP A 880 -32.85 13.85 -18.43
C ASP A 880 -32.46 14.39 -17.04
N ASN A 881 -33.37 15.18 -16.43
CA ASN A 881 -33.24 15.68 -15.06
C ASN A 881 -31.90 16.39 -14.75
N GLY A 882 -31.37 17.15 -15.71
CA GLY A 882 -30.08 17.84 -15.55
C GLY A 882 -28.86 16.97 -15.85
N GLY A 883 -29.05 15.75 -16.35
CA GLY A 883 -27.99 14.84 -16.74
C GLY A 883 -27.10 15.41 -17.85
N ARG A 884 -25.88 14.88 -17.95
CA ARG A 884 -24.87 15.34 -18.90
C ARG A 884 -24.17 14.20 -19.63
N ILE A 885 -23.89 14.37 -20.92
CA ILE A 885 -22.91 13.53 -21.64
C ILE A 885 -21.72 14.35 -22.11
N GLU A 886 -20.52 13.80 -21.97
CA GLU A 886 -19.27 14.51 -22.25
C GLU A 886 -18.10 13.62 -22.72
N GLY A 887 -16.97 14.25 -23.06
CA GLY A 887 -15.71 13.58 -23.40
C GLY A 887 -15.53 13.30 -24.89
N THR A 888 -14.72 12.29 -25.19
CA THR A 888 -14.37 11.88 -26.56
C THR A 888 -14.63 10.39 -26.73
N GLY A 889 -15.37 10.01 -27.78
CA GLY A 889 -15.72 8.61 -28.02
C GLY A 889 -16.88 8.43 -28.98
N VAL A 890 -17.42 7.21 -29.02
CA VAL A 890 -18.48 6.81 -29.95
C VAL A 890 -19.69 6.25 -29.19
N PHE A 891 -20.87 6.77 -29.49
CA PHE A 891 -22.17 6.21 -29.15
C PHE A 891 -22.80 5.61 -30.41
N SER A 892 -22.89 4.28 -30.49
CA SER A 892 -23.28 3.59 -31.73
C SER A 892 -24.78 3.38 -31.90
N ASN A 893 -25.56 3.94 -30.99
CA ASN A 893 -27.01 3.83 -30.95
C ASN A 893 -27.66 5.19 -30.74
N SER A 894 -28.95 5.21 -30.38
CA SER A 894 -29.68 6.44 -30.09
C SER A 894 -29.19 7.12 -28.82
N VAL A 895 -29.03 8.43 -28.88
CA VAL A 895 -28.79 9.32 -27.74
C VAL A 895 -29.88 10.37 -27.75
N SER A 896 -30.64 10.48 -26.66
CA SER A 896 -31.75 11.42 -26.53
C SER A 896 -31.46 12.45 -25.44
N ILE A 897 -31.38 13.73 -25.81
CA ILE A 897 -31.12 14.84 -24.88
C ILE A 897 -32.44 15.49 -24.50
N GLY A 898 -32.89 15.23 -23.28
CA GLY A 898 -34.13 15.72 -22.69
C GLY A 898 -34.05 17.14 -22.13
N ASN A 899 -35.16 17.57 -21.51
CA ASN A 899 -35.30 18.89 -20.91
C ASN A 899 -34.31 19.11 -19.76
N GLY A 900 -33.57 20.23 -19.80
CA GLY A 900 -32.57 20.60 -18.80
C GLY A 900 -31.25 19.81 -18.88
N SER A 901 -31.16 18.81 -19.76
CA SER A 901 -29.98 17.98 -19.95
C SER A 901 -28.95 18.63 -20.85
N THR A 902 -27.69 18.23 -20.68
CA THR A 902 -26.58 18.81 -21.44
C THR A 902 -25.82 17.78 -22.26
N LEU A 903 -25.64 18.08 -23.54
CA LEU A 903 -24.66 17.47 -24.41
C LEU A 903 -23.43 18.40 -24.47
N SER A 904 -22.25 17.90 -24.14
CA SER A 904 -21.03 18.71 -24.14
C SER A 904 -19.81 17.84 -24.41
N PRO A 905 -19.39 17.69 -25.67
CA PRO A 905 -18.16 16.98 -26.01
C PRO A 905 -16.98 17.45 -25.15
N GLY A 906 -16.78 18.77 -25.00
CA GLY A 906 -15.82 19.30 -24.05
C GLY A 906 -16.24 19.01 -22.60
N ARG A 907 -15.30 18.52 -21.78
CA ARG A 907 -15.59 18.15 -20.39
C ARG A 907 -15.94 19.39 -19.55
N ALA A 908 -16.96 19.33 -18.69
CA ALA A 908 -17.35 20.47 -17.86
C ALA A 908 -16.18 20.93 -16.97
N GLY A 909 -15.77 22.20 -17.11
CA GLY A 909 -14.62 22.75 -16.35
C GLY A 909 -13.25 22.21 -16.76
N GLY A 910 -13.18 21.32 -17.77
CA GLY A 910 -11.94 20.82 -18.36
C GLY A 910 -11.39 21.76 -19.42
N SER A 911 -10.09 21.63 -19.71
CA SER A 911 -9.35 22.38 -20.72
C SER A 911 -9.36 21.73 -22.11
N GLU A 912 -10.30 20.82 -22.36
CA GLU A 912 -10.25 19.85 -23.46
C GLU A 912 -11.40 20.08 -24.44
N ILE A 913 -11.04 20.32 -25.70
CA ILE A 913 -11.96 20.22 -26.84
C ILE A 913 -12.30 18.75 -27.07
N GLY A 914 -13.59 18.41 -27.02
CA GLY A 914 -14.07 17.04 -27.14
C GLY A 914 -14.66 16.69 -28.51
N LYS A 915 -14.67 15.40 -28.83
CA LYS A 915 -15.25 14.88 -30.08
C LYS A 915 -16.14 13.68 -29.80
N LEU A 916 -17.44 13.83 -30.06
CA LEU A 916 -18.40 12.73 -29.91
C LEU A 916 -18.92 12.29 -31.27
N HIS A 917 -18.89 10.98 -31.51
CA HIS A 917 -19.59 10.38 -32.63
C HIS A 917 -20.85 9.69 -32.11
N ILE A 918 -22.00 9.94 -32.73
CA ILE A 918 -23.30 9.46 -32.26
C ILE A 918 -24.06 8.92 -33.46
N ASN A 919 -24.50 7.67 -33.46
CA ASN A 919 -25.23 7.14 -34.61
C ASN A 919 -26.59 7.84 -34.77
N HIS A 920 -27.42 7.93 -33.73
CA HIS A 920 -28.71 8.63 -33.82
C HIS A 920 -28.84 9.62 -32.67
N LEU A 921 -29.06 10.91 -32.98
CA LEU A 921 -29.08 11.97 -31.97
C LEU A 921 -30.43 12.68 -31.97
N GLU A 922 -31.11 12.70 -30.82
CA GLU A 922 -32.37 13.42 -30.63
C GLU A 922 -32.18 14.66 -29.76
N LEU A 923 -32.50 15.82 -30.34
CA LEU A 923 -32.48 17.11 -29.65
C LEU A 923 -33.91 17.46 -29.24
N ASN A 924 -34.29 17.13 -28.00
CA ASN A 924 -35.64 17.37 -27.49
C ASN A 924 -35.79 18.78 -26.89
N SER A 925 -37.05 19.19 -26.73
CA SER A 925 -37.40 20.50 -26.17
C SER A 925 -36.72 20.75 -24.81
N GLY A 926 -36.06 21.91 -24.66
CA GLY A 926 -35.40 22.34 -23.42
C GLY A 926 -34.02 21.72 -23.14
N GLY A 927 -33.48 20.89 -24.04
CA GLY A 927 -32.10 20.39 -23.94
C GLY A 927 -31.05 21.47 -24.26
N ILE A 928 -29.79 21.20 -23.89
CA ILE A 928 -28.66 22.13 -24.01
C ILE A 928 -27.51 21.43 -24.75
N TYR A 929 -26.91 22.11 -25.73
CA TYR A 929 -25.59 21.79 -26.27
C TYR A 929 -24.60 22.85 -25.81
N GLU A 930 -23.65 22.46 -24.98
CA GLU A 930 -22.50 23.30 -24.64
C GLU A 930 -21.39 23.02 -25.64
N TRP A 931 -21.04 24.06 -26.42
CA TRP A 931 -20.05 23.97 -27.47
C TRP A 931 -18.86 24.85 -27.12
N GLN A 932 -17.70 24.21 -26.93
CA GLN A 932 -16.46 24.88 -26.59
C GLN A 932 -15.64 25.21 -27.85
N ILE A 933 -15.01 26.39 -27.86
CA ILE A 933 -14.10 26.82 -28.92
C ILE A 933 -12.87 27.49 -28.34
N GLN A 934 -11.70 27.05 -28.79
CA GLN A 934 -10.39 27.58 -28.38
C GLN A 934 -9.70 28.36 -29.51
N ASN A 935 -10.04 28.06 -30.77
CA ASN A 935 -9.44 28.69 -31.94
C ASN A 935 -10.50 29.05 -33.00
N PRO A 936 -10.62 30.33 -33.42
CA PRO A 936 -11.55 30.76 -34.45
C PRO A 936 -11.23 30.24 -35.86
N ASP A 937 -10.00 29.85 -36.15
CA ASP A 937 -9.58 29.47 -37.50
C ASP A 937 -10.16 28.10 -37.92
N THR A 938 -10.88 28.09 -39.03
CA THR A 938 -11.71 26.96 -39.51
C THR A 938 -10.91 25.79 -40.14
N TYR A 939 -9.58 25.80 -40.06
CA TYR A 939 -8.71 24.91 -40.85
C TYR A 939 -7.96 23.84 -40.05
N LEU A 940 -8.04 23.87 -38.72
CA LEU A 940 -7.36 22.89 -37.86
C LEU A 940 -8.38 22.00 -37.15
N GLU A 941 -8.33 20.70 -37.45
CA GLU A 941 -9.00 19.69 -36.64
C GLU A 941 -8.53 19.82 -35.18
N GLY A 942 -9.43 20.24 -34.27
CA GLY A 942 -9.11 20.39 -32.84
C GLY A 942 -9.27 21.79 -32.24
N GLY A 943 -9.76 22.79 -33.00
CA GLY A 943 -10.00 24.15 -32.48
C GLY A 943 -11.32 24.36 -31.71
N SER A 944 -12.29 23.43 -31.84
CA SER A 944 -13.61 23.50 -31.22
C SER A 944 -14.22 22.12 -31.05
N ASP A 945 -15.21 21.99 -30.16
CA ASP A 945 -15.98 20.78 -29.97
C ASP A 945 -16.63 20.33 -31.28
N LEU A 946 -16.78 19.02 -31.46
CA LEU A 946 -17.38 18.45 -32.65
C LEU A 946 -18.28 17.28 -32.31
N ILE A 947 -19.45 17.25 -32.95
CA ILE A 947 -20.34 16.09 -32.95
C ILE A 947 -20.48 15.56 -34.38
N GLY A 948 -20.23 14.27 -34.57
CA GLY A 948 -20.50 13.55 -35.81
C GLY A 948 -21.70 12.63 -35.69
N VAL A 949 -22.65 12.71 -36.61
CA VAL A 949 -23.84 11.85 -36.66
C VAL A 949 -23.86 11.01 -37.95
N PHE A 950 -23.15 9.88 -37.95
CA PHE A 950 -22.91 9.09 -39.17
C PHE A 950 -23.06 7.58 -38.97
N GLY A 951 -23.21 6.85 -40.09
CA GLY A 951 -23.25 5.38 -40.12
C GLY A 951 -24.66 4.81 -40.13
N ILE A 952 -25.51 5.32 -41.04
CA ILE A 952 -27.00 5.20 -41.11
C ILE A 952 -27.78 6.09 -40.12
N GLY A 953 -27.07 7.04 -39.52
CA GLY A 953 -27.53 7.89 -38.45
C GLY A 953 -28.46 9.04 -38.81
N THR A 954 -29.36 9.41 -37.90
CA THR A 954 -30.28 10.55 -38.06
C THR A 954 -30.13 11.57 -36.93
N LEU A 955 -29.97 12.84 -37.30
CA LEU A 955 -30.19 13.96 -36.38
C LEU A 955 -31.69 14.28 -36.32
N VAL A 956 -32.31 14.15 -35.16
CA VAL A 956 -33.74 14.38 -34.95
C VAL A 956 -33.98 15.66 -34.15
N LEU A 957 -34.71 16.60 -34.74
CA LEU A 957 -35.04 17.89 -34.12
C LEU A 957 -36.46 17.89 -33.55
N ASN A 958 -36.60 17.40 -32.32
CA ASN A 958 -37.86 17.33 -31.57
C ASN A 958 -38.18 18.61 -30.78
N ALA A 959 -37.20 19.51 -30.61
CA ALA A 959 -37.43 20.82 -30.04
C ALA A 959 -38.47 21.64 -30.80
N THR A 960 -39.17 22.52 -30.09
CA THR A 960 -40.25 23.34 -30.64
C THR A 960 -39.92 24.83 -30.44
N VAL A 961 -40.61 25.70 -31.18
CA VAL A 961 -40.44 27.16 -31.00
C VAL A 961 -40.87 27.62 -29.60
N GLU A 962 -41.82 26.91 -28.96
CA GLU A 962 -42.30 27.23 -27.61
C GLU A 962 -41.35 26.71 -26.51
N SER A 963 -40.55 25.70 -26.82
CA SER A 963 -39.55 25.12 -25.92
C SER A 963 -38.30 24.75 -26.73
N PRO A 964 -37.46 25.74 -27.05
CA PRO A 964 -36.33 25.58 -27.95
C PRO A 964 -35.19 24.76 -27.31
N PHE A 965 -34.35 24.16 -28.16
CA PHE A 965 -33.08 23.58 -27.75
C PHE A 965 -32.02 24.67 -27.65
N SER A 966 -31.26 24.72 -26.56
CA SER A 966 -30.28 25.80 -26.34
C SER A 966 -28.90 25.39 -26.84
N ILE A 967 -28.21 26.28 -27.56
CA ILE A 967 -26.81 26.15 -27.94
C ILE A 967 -26.04 27.20 -27.17
N LYS A 968 -25.24 26.77 -26.20
CA LYS A 968 -24.43 27.63 -25.36
C LYS A 968 -23.00 27.62 -25.86
N ILE A 969 -22.55 28.80 -26.29
CA ILE A 969 -21.23 29.00 -26.88
C ILE A 969 -20.27 29.36 -25.76
N MET A 970 -19.16 28.64 -25.65
CA MET A 970 -18.13 28.86 -24.64
C MET A 970 -16.77 29.06 -25.30
N SER A 971 -16.10 30.18 -25.03
CA SER A 971 -14.74 30.43 -25.51
C SER A 971 -13.71 30.01 -24.47
N LEU A 972 -12.64 29.38 -24.93
CA LEU A 972 -11.49 28.96 -24.13
C LEU A 972 -10.26 29.75 -24.56
N ASN A 973 -9.42 30.14 -23.60
CA ASN A 973 -8.12 30.75 -23.89
C ASN A 973 -7.10 29.69 -24.36
N ALA A 974 -5.88 30.12 -24.71
CA ALA A 974 -4.84 29.19 -25.20
C ALA A 974 -4.41 28.10 -24.18
N GLY A 975 -4.69 28.29 -22.89
CA GLY A 975 -4.49 27.27 -21.85
C GLY A 975 -5.72 26.39 -21.59
N GLY A 976 -6.77 26.52 -22.41
CA GLY A 976 -8.00 25.74 -22.34
C GLY A 976 -8.98 26.17 -21.25
N LEU A 977 -8.69 27.23 -20.49
CA LEU A 977 -9.61 27.74 -19.48
C LEU A 977 -10.66 28.66 -20.10
N ALA A 978 -11.86 28.71 -19.51
CA ALA A 978 -12.90 29.65 -19.88
C ALA A 978 -12.35 31.09 -19.89
N GLY A 979 -12.49 31.77 -21.03
CA GLY A 979 -11.89 33.07 -21.23
C GLY A 979 -11.84 33.48 -22.70
N PRO A 980 -11.32 34.67 -23.00
CA PRO A 980 -11.26 35.14 -24.37
C PRO A 980 -10.32 34.25 -25.19
N MET A 981 -10.83 33.69 -26.27
CA MET A 981 -10.06 32.89 -27.22
C MET A 981 -9.16 33.79 -28.07
N SER A 982 -7.98 33.29 -28.42
CA SER A 982 -7.01 34.04 -29.23
C SER A 982 -7.45 34.08 -30.69
N GLY A 983 -7.16 35.18 -31.38
CA GLY A 983 -7.37 35.30 -32.84
C GLY A 983 -8.79 35.66 -33.27
N PHE A 984 -9.75 35.81 -32.34
CA PHE A 984 -11.11 36.23 -32.71
C PHE A 984 -11.14 37.72 -33.02
N ASP A 985 -11.55 38.06 -34.23
CA ASP A 985 -11.73 39.42 -34.72
C ASP A 985 -13.22 39.68 -34.96
N PRO A 986 -13.91 40.49 -34.13
CA PRO A 986 -15.34 40.74 -34.27
C PRO A 986 -15.73 41.48 -35.56
N SER A 987 -14.76 41.90 -36.38
CA SER A 987 -15.00 42.47 -37.71
C SER A 987 -15.06 41.44 -38.84
N GLN A 988 -14.71 40.18 -38.57
CA GLN A 988 -14.69 39.11 -39.56
C GLN A 988 -15.92 38.20 -39.41
N SER A 989 -16.36 37.63 -40.54
CA SER A 989 -17.37 36.58 -40.53
C SER A 989 -16.70 35.24 -40.26
N TYR A 990 -17.29 34.45 -39.38
CA TYR A 990 -16.85 33.08 -39.10
C TYR A 990 -18.00 32.10 -39.31
N SER A 991 -17.65 30.87 -39.67
CA SER A 991 -18.58 29.76 -39.79
C SER A 991 -17.93 28.52 -39.22
N TRP A 992 -18.51 27.96 -38.16
CA TRP A 992 -18.01 26.77 -37.47
C TRP A 992 -19.00 25.63 -37.56
N THR A 993 -18.49 24.42 -37.72
CA THR A 993 -19.31 23.21 -37.69
C THR A 993 -19.65 22.87 -36.24
N LEU A 994 -20.94 22.85 -35.93
CA LEU A 994 -21.43 22.37 -34.63
C LEU A 994 -21.62 20.86 -34.63
N MET A 995 -22.25 20.38 -35.70
CA MET A 995 -22.56 18.98 -35.93
C MET A 995 -22.49 18.68 -37.43
N PHE A 996 -22.04 17.50 -37.81
CA PHE A 996 -22.25 16.96 -39.16
C PHE A 996 -23.13 15.71 -39.08
N TYR A 997 -23.95 15.46 -40.10
CA TYR A 997 -24.93 14.39 -40.09
C TYR A 997 -25.27 13.84 -41.48
N ASP A 998 -25.64 12.55 -41.53
CA ASP A 998 -26.10 11.89 -42.76
C ASP A 998 -27.55 12.25 -43.11
N GLN A 999 -28.47 12.13 -42.13
CA GLN A 999 -29.91 12.39 -42.29
C GLN A 999 -30.47 13.36 -41.25
N LEU A 1000 -31.53 14.09 -41.62
CA LEU A 1000 -32.25 15.02 -40.74
C LEU A 1000 -33.74 14.65 -40.64
N SER A 1001 -34.26 14.59 -39.42
CA SER A 1001 -35.68 14.42 -39.12
C SER A 1001 -36.23 15.59 -38.30
N GLY A 1002 -37.54 15.84 -38.38
CA GLY A 1002 -38.22 16.94 -37.67
C GLY A 1002 -38.18 18.31 -38.36
N GLY A 1003 -37.34 18.47 -39.38
CA GLY A 1003 -37.20 19.71 -40.17
C GLY A 1003 -36.43 20.82 -39.44
N PHE A 1004 -35.51 21.48 -40.16
CA PHE A 1004 -34.73 22.60 -39.63
C PHE A 1004 -35.53 23.90 -39.61
N ASP A 1005 -35.61 24.50 -38.44
CA ASP A 1005 -36.10 25.85 -38.21
C ASP A 1005 -35.19 26.49 -37.15
N PRO A 1006 -34.45 27.57 -37.45
CA PRO A 1006 -33.58 28.21 -36.47
C PRO A 1006 -34.33 28.70 -35.22
N ALA A 1007 -35.64 28.94 -35.30
CA ALA A 1007 -36.46 29.33 -34.15
C ALA A 1007 -36.71 28.19 -33.15
N LYS A 1008 -36.41 26.93 -33.52
CA LYS A 1008 -36.36 25.80 -32.57
C LYS A 1008 -35.11 25.81 -31.69
N PHE A 1009 -34.19 26.74 -31.94
CA PHE A 1009 -32.95 26.88 -31.18
C PHE A 1009 -32.88 28.25 -30.49
N THR A 1010 -32.27 28.29 -29.31
CA THR A 1010 -31.83 29.52 -28.66
C THR A 1010 -30.32 29.52 -28.62
N ILE A 1011 -29.68 30.61 -29.05
CA ILE A 1011 -28.23 30.76 -28.94
C ILE A 1011 -27.93 31.55 -27.66
N ASP A 1012 -27.26 30.90 -26.71
CA ASP A 1012 -26.75 31.51 -25.49
C ASP A 1012 -25.26 31.85 -25.66
N THR A 1013 -24.96 33.15 -25.62
CA THR A 1013 -23.59 33.69 -25.78
C THR A 1013 -22.96 34.07 -24.44
N SER A 1014 -23.62 33.79 -23.31
CA SER A 1014 -23.13 34.19 -21.98
C SER A 1014 -21.78 33.58 -21.62
N GLY A 1015 -21.41 32.44 -22.22
CA GLY A 1015 -20.11 31.80 -22.07
C GLY A 1015 -19.03 32.25 -23.05
N PHE A 1016 -19.35 33.10 -24.03
CA PHE A 1016 -18.41 33.59 -25.02
C PHE A 1016 -17.78 34.90 -24.54
N ALA A 1017 -16.54 34.81 -24.05
CA ALA A 1017 -15.88 35.90 -23.36
C ALA A 1017 -15.27 36.97 -24.28
N ASN A 1018 -15.12 36.68 -25.57
CA ASN A 1018 -14.66 37.67 -26.54
C ASN A 1018 -15.73 38.73 -26.79
N SER A 1019 -15.31 40.00 -26.89
CA SER A 1019 -16.21 41.10 -27.24
C SER A 1019 -16.81 40.86 -28.62
N LEU A 1020 -18.16 40.87 -28.69
CA LEU A 1020 -18.90 40.84 -29.95
C LEU A 1020 -19.04 42.24 -30.59
N ALA A 1021 -18.76 43.28 -29.81
CA ALA A 1021 -18.87 44.66 -30.27
C ALA A 1021 -17.83 44.98 -31.34
N PHE A 1022 -18.31 45.51 -32.47
CA PHE A 1022 -17.49 46.24 -33.41
C PHE A 1022 -17.71 47.74 -33.18
N ASP A 1023 -16.74 48.39 -32.52
CA ASP A 1023 -16.76 49.81 -32.18
C ASP A 1023 -18.10 50.33 -31.56
N GLU A 1024 -18.55 51.53 -31.89
CA GLU A 1024 -19.83 52.10 -31.43
C GLU A 1024 -21.04 51.58 -32.23
N ARG A 1025 -20.83 50.73 -33.25
CA ARG A 1025 -21.87 50.26 -34.18
C ARG A 1025 -22.74 49.11 -33.67
N GLY A 1026 -22.34 48.48 -32.56
CA GLY A 1026 -23.09 47.41 -31.89
C GLY A 1026 -22.45 46.04 -32.02
N ASP A 1027 -23.13 45.03 -31.48
CA ASP A 1027 -22.63 43.65 -31.40
C ASP A 1027 -22.91 42.88 -32.69
N GLY A 1028 -21.92 42.08 -33.14
CA GLY A 1028 -22.14 41.05 -34.15
C GLY A 1028 -23.11 39.97 -33.64
N THR A 1029 -23.71 39.23 -34.55
CA THR A 1029 -24.78 38.27 -34.22
C THR A 1029 -24.41 36.85 -34.63
N PHE A 1030 -24.70 35.89 -33.75
CA PHE A 1030 -24.67 34.47 -34.07
C PHE A 1030 -25.98 34.01 -34.70
N SER A 1031 -25.89 33.08 -35.65
CA SER A 1031 -27.05 32.46 -36.31
C SER A 1031 -26.73 31.03 -36.74
N LEU A 1032 -27.76 30.20 -36.92
CA LEU A 1032 -27.63 28.83 -37.40
C LEU A 1032 -28.00 28.73 -38.87
N SER A 1033 -27.28 27.89 -39.62
CA SER A 1033 -27.65 27.51 -40.98
C SER A 1033 -27.34 26.04 -41.23
N LEU A 1034 -27.96 25.49 -42.27
CA LEU A 1034 -27.53 24.21 -42.83
C LEU A 1034 -26.57 24.45 -44.00
N PHE A 1035 -25.55 23.60 -44.10
CA PHE A 1035 -24.67 23.50 -45.25
C PHE A 1035 -24.64 22.06 -45.75
N SER A 1036 -24.53 21.85 -47.06
CA SER A 1036 -24.44 20.51 -47.68
C SER A 1036 -23.23 20.50 -48.60
N ALA A 1037 -22.28 19.60 -48.35
CA ALA A 1037 -21.05 19.48 -49.14
C ALA A 1037 -21.17 18.45 -50.28
N GLY A 1038 -22.27 17.68 -50.34
CA GLY A 1038 -22.48 16.62 -51.32
C GLY A 1038 -23.62 15.67 -50.94
N GLU A 1039 -23.73 14.53 -51.62
CA GLU A 1039 -24.85 13.58 -51.45
C GLU A 1039 -24.90 12.90 -50.06
N PHE A 1040 -23.82 12.95 -49.27
CA PHE A 1040 -23.70 12.23 -47.99
C PHE A 1040 -23.17 13.07 -46.83
N GLU A 1041 -23.06 14.40 -46.96
CA GLU A 1041 -22.49 15.25 -45.92
C GLU A 1041 -23.31 16.53 -45.73
N ASN A 1042 -24.02 16.60 -44.59
CA ASN A 1042 -24.76 17.77 -44.17
C ASN A 1042 -24.21 18.30 -42.84
N TYR A 1043 -24.26 19.60 -42.65
CA TYR A 1043 -23.64 20.30 -41.53
C TYR A 1043 -24.61 21.28 -40.90
N LEU A 1044 -24.73 21.25 -39.58
CA LEU A 1044 -25.31 22.33 -38.79
C LEU A 1044 -24.19 23.32 -38.46
N MET A 1045 -24.27 24.50 -39.05
CA MET A 1045 -23.24 25.55 -38.94
C MET A 1045 -23.67 26.62 -37.94
N LEU A 1046 -22.73 27.07 -37.12
CA LEU A 1046 -22.81 28.30 -36.35
C LEU A 1046 -22.09 29.42 -37.10
N ASN A 1047 -22.82 30.47 -37.46
CA ASN A 1047 -22.27 31.61 -38.19
C ASN A 1047 -22.21 32.83 -37.29
N PHE A 1048 -21.06 33.48 -37.22
CA PHE A 1048 -20.93 34.84 -36.69
C PHE A 1048 -20.92 35.84 -37.84
N THR A 1049 -21.83 36.81 -37.81
CA THR A 1049 -21.88 37.90 -38.78
C THR A 1049 -21.57 39.22 -38.09
N PRO A 1050 -20.52 39.94 -38.51
CA PRO A 1050 -20.22 41.27 -37.99
C PRO A 1050 -21.32 42.26 -38.41
N VAL A 1051 -21.51 43.33 -37.64
CA VAL A 1051 -22.46 44.40 -38.01
C VAL A 1051 -22.04 45.00 -39.37
N PRO A 1052 -22.91 44.97 -40.41
CA PRO A 1052 -22.51 45.44 -41.74
C PRO A 1052 -22.06 46.91 -41.70
N GLU A 1053 -20.92 47.21 -42.32
CA GLU A 1053 -20.56 48.61 -42.54
C GLU A 1053 -21.70 49.30 -43.32
N PRO A 1054 -22.25 50.43 -42.85
CA PRO A 1054 -23.14 51.22 -43.69
C PRO A 1054 -22.31 51.67 -44.88
N SER A 1055 -22.58 51.07 -46.06
CA SER A 1055 -21.80 51.25 -47.28
C SER A 1055 -21.40 52.71 -47.51
N THR A 1056 -20.17 53.04 -47.12
CA THR A 1056 -19.50 54.31 -47.40
C THR A 1056 -19.58 54.63 -48.90
N TYR A 1057 -19.63 53.59 -49.74
CA TYR A 1057 -19.84 53.67 -51.17
C TYR A 1057 -21.27 54.09 -51.58
N ALA A 1058 -22.34 53.71 -50.87
CA ALA A 1058 -23.69 54.19 -51.17
C ALA A 1058 -23.87 55.65 -50.76
N LEU A 1059 -23.30 56.08 -49.63
CA LEU A 1059 -23.25 57.48 -49.22
C LEU A 1059 -22.36 58.32 -50.14
N MET A 1060 -21.24 57.78 -50.63
CA MET A 1060 -20.38 58.45 -51.61
C MET A 1060 -21.02 58.50 -53.00
N ALA A 1061 -21.74 57.46 -53.44
CA ALA A 1061 -22.48 57.47 -54.71
C ALA A 1061 -23.68 58.42 -54.67
N LEU A 1062 -24.41 58.49 -53.55
CA LEU A 1062 -25.46 59.50 -53.32
C LEU A 1062 -24.87 60.91 -53.22
N GLY A 1063 -23.71 61.07 -52.57
CA GLY A 1063 -22.98 62.33 -52.47
C GLY A 1063 -22.48 62.83 -53.83
N LEU A 1064 -21.82 61.97 -54.62
CA LEU A 1064 -21.36 62.27 -55.97
C LEU A 1064 -22.52 62.45 -56.96
N GLY A 1065 -23.61 61.69 -56.80
CA GLY A 1065 -24.85 61.86 -57.55
C GLY A 1065 -25.53 63.21 -57.28
N MET A 1066 -25.55 63.66 -56.02
CA MET A 1066 -26.03 64.99 -55.64
C MET A 1066 -25.12 66.12 -56.15
N ILE A 1067 -23.80 65.93 -56.12
CA ILE A 1067 -22.84 66.90 -56.70
C ILE A 1067 -23.01 66.98 -58.23
N GLY A 1068 -23.19 65.84 -58.91
CA GLY A 1068 -23.50 65.78 -60.33
C GLY A 1068 -24.82 66.47 -60.69
N TRP A 1069 -25.86 66.27 -59.88
CA TRP A 1069 -27.15 66.93 -60.05
C TRP A 1069 -27.08 68.45 -59.82
N MET A 1070 -26.34 68.90 -58.79
CA MET A 1070 -26.12 70.33 -58.53
C MET A 1070 -25.27 71.02 -59.61
N ALA A 1071 -24.29 70.32 -60.20
CA ALA A 1071 -23.48 70.83 -61.31
C ALA A 1071 -24.29 70.94 -62.62
N TRP A 1072 -25.20 70.00 -62.89
CA TRP A 1072 -26.12 70.06 -64.04
C TRP A 1072 -27.10 71.24 -63.94
N ARG A 1073 -27.60 71.55 -62.73
CA ARG A 1073 -28.52 72.67 -62.48
C ARG A 1073 -27.87 74.06 -62.59
N ARG A 1074 -26.54 74.16 -62.62
CA ARG A 1074 -25.78 75.43 -62.83
C ARG A 1074 -25.41 75.69 -64.29
N ARG A 1075 -25.65 74.73 -65.21
CA ARG A 1075 -25.34 74.85 -66.65
C ARG A 1075 -26.56 75.01 -67.56
N ASN A 1076 -27.77 74.91 -67.01
CA ASN A 1076 -29.02 75.43 -67.58
C ASN A 1076 -29.42 76.69 -66.80
#